data_AF-A0A9Q7TL68-F1
#
_entry.id   AF-A0A9Q7TL68-F1
#
_cell.length_a   1.000
_cell.length_b   1.000
_cell.length_c   1.000
_cell.angle_alpha   90.00
_cell.angle_beta   90.00
_cell.angle_gamma   90.00
#
_symmetry.space_group_name_H-M   'P 1'
#
loop_
_entity.id
_entity.type
_entity.pdbx_description
1 polymer ?
#
loop_
_entity_poly.entity_id
_entity_poly.type
_entity_poly.pdbx_seq_one_letter_code
_entity_poly.pdbx_strand_id
1 'polypeptide(L)'
;MPPKKRSHGPSQASTPTKKQKSGQQSALTLFFTSPSTSSEATLTTKPTLPTRNLAKAKQKQKQITISLEEDGHVKPIGTQEADDAAFAVQLAAQEAAISVEEYRARMQGDEEMARRLHSEWSGEAIQSSNDLNGSNQAGSCVTSRRRTPSRTPSSPTREDLSTPFSPRKKAPSTPSSPSKKSLPTPKSVDLAALDASIQAIPLGDDIFVFDPWAVDTSIWPTIVGKGGELTPTTPYALLTHAFVTITATRSRLTITTLLTNLLRTVRAHDPDSLLPTVYLVSNHIAPPYDGVELGLGGSIINKAIKSVTGKSARFMKQAWDKMGDPGDVAYEAKKDVKALVRPAPITVQRLFSNLHSIARLSGQGSASQKLGYVTKLLVASRGEETRFLVRTFISHLRIQAVRTTIATALARTFALVEEKAPVVKPSTQREKERAALLLVYPHERKGILANATKPKERQDPNRLALMERLARAEKLVREVRARHPNFGVIVPSLVQYGLAGLSEHVPLRIGTPISPMLGSITRSLGAMHEKLGPRAFVSEFKYDGQRCQIHAIYVPRSAGPEARRSVKEETAASNGGAKFGKWVGKNGEVYVRLFSRHLEEMTEKYPDITDMVPILMGQESESDANIGAGAFVDAAASSTKLQSDGTVAEADELEYPTEDGKGEPITSFIMDAEVVAMDLDGRLLPFQTLANRSRKDVILHDIKVKVGVFAFDLMYLDGESLLKSSFRTRCNLLHSRFLPLSPQSPLIARFAHVQSCESTDPDDVARFFSQAQEYKCEGIMVKSLDHHWEAPVDRKDGEDDADAGESGDGTDVGEDRAAPNRLHKLADVVDDDLAMDNEDEAVQTLDDGGSKNSERNGGNGSNELVPAEVGKGLNGRGKALLSTYEPDKRCESWLKVKKDYVDGLGDSLDLVPIGAWHGMGRKATWWSPILLALYDPETGVLQAVCKCISGFTDAFYKDLNVRYAEGSETCVRARWGEPSAFGIELETGNLWPDVWWKPSEVWELRGADVTISPNYTAAIGLVSEERGLSIRFPRFMKRREDKTIEQASTPAMLAKMYFEQQKAAPAPGEGEGEGEGEGEGEGKGADEMGDSDEEAGRKLESTKPAIDDEFEF
;
A
#
# COMPACT_ATOMS: atom_id res chain seq x y z
N MET A 1 -61.26 24.05 -9.02
CA MET A 1 -62.02 25.34 -8.98
C MET A 1 -61.71 26.05 -7.67
N PRO A 2 -61.97 27.37 -7.50
CA PRO A 2 -62.40 28.36 -8.51
C PRO A 2 -61.41 29.56 -8.67
N PRO A 3 -61.58 30.46 -9.68
CA PRO A 3 -60.49 31.34 -10.14
C PRO A 3 -60.89 32.80 -10.52
N LYS A 4 -59.99 33.49 -11.23
CA LYS A 4 -60.20 34.64 -12.17
C LYS A 4 -60.57 36.02 -11.62
N LYS A 5 -59.78 37.03 -12.04
CA LYS A 5 -60.12 38.19 -12.93
C LYS A 5 -58.90 39.15 -13.03
N ARG A 6 -58.60 39.85 -14.12
CA ARG A 6 -59.04 39.80 -15.55
C ARG A 6 -57.94 40.48 -16.42
N SER A 7 -58.06 40.47 -17.75
CA SER A 7 -56.96 40.74 -18.71
C SER A 7 -57.20 41.90 -19.72
N HIS A 8 -56.14 42.23 -20.50
CA HIS A 8 -56.04 43.15 -21.66
C HIS A 8 -55.88 44.66 -21.34
N GLY A 9 -55.05 45.47 -22.02
CA GLY A 9 -54.22 45.28 -23.24
C GLY A 9 -54.88 45.82 -24.53
N PRO A 10 -54.17 46.08 -25.67
CA PRO A 10 -52.74 45.89 -26.04
C PRO A 10 -51.95 47.26 -26.04
N SER A 11 -50.95 47.67 -26.87
CA SER A 11 -50.21 47.16 -28.06
C SER A 11 -48.87 47.90 -28.35
N GLN A 12 -47.92 47.20 -29.02
CA GLN A 12 -46.93 47.54 -30.08
C GLN A 12 -46.46 49.02 -30.37
N ALA A 13 -45.24 49.33 -30.88
CA ALA A 13 -44.27 48.54 -31.67
C ALA A 13 -42.77 48.98 -31.61
N SER A 14 -41.87 48.10 -32.12
CA SER A 14 -40.59 48.33 -32.87
C SER A 14 -39.35 49.13 -32.33
N THR A 15 -38.25 48.40 -32.04
CA THR A 15 -36.85 48.43 -32.63
C THR A 15 -36.19 49.70 -33.24
N PRO A 16 -34.82 49.80 -33.40
CA PRO A 16 -33.68 48.98 -32.89
C PRO A 16 -32.35 49.75 -32.47
N THR A 17 -31.27 48.97 -32.22
CA THR A 17 -29.80 49.25 -32.36
C THR A 17 -28.91 49.92 -31.28
N LYS A 18 -27.91 49.12 -30.83
CA LYS A 18 -26.49 49.39 -30.47
C LYS A 18 -26.08 50.61 -29.61
N LYS A 19 -25.35 50.34 -28.50
CA LYS A 19 -24.18 51.14 -28.09
C LYS A 19 -23.09 50.33 -27.35
N GLN A 20 -21.88 50.88 -27.36
CA GLN A 20 -20.59 50.28 -27.00
C GLN A 20 -20.39 49.98 -25.50
N LYS A 21 -19.35 49.20 -25.18
CA LYS A 21 -18.59 49.28 -23.92
C LYS A 21 -17.10 49.47 -24.21
N SER A 22 -16.47 50.40 -23.49
CA SER A 22 -15.01 50.57 -23.35
C SER A 22 -14.52 49.85 -22.08
N GLY A 23 -13.21 49.89 -21.78
CA GLY A 23 -12.61 49.18 -20.64
C GLY A 23 -11.51 49.96 -19.91
N GLN A 24 -10.59 49.22 -19.27
CA GLN A 24 -9.41 49.60 -18.46
C GLN A 24 -9.55 49.66 -16.91
N GLN A 25 -8.82 48.73 -16.28
CA GLN A 25 -7.85 48.90 -15.17
C GLN A 25 -8.25 49.47 -13.78
N SER A 26 -8.24 48.57 -12.78
CA SER A 26 -7.42 48.63 -11.53
C SER A 26 -7.73 47.37 -10.71
N ALA A 27 -6.79 46.50 -10.27
CA ALA A 27 -5.66 46.70 -9.36
C ALA A 27 -6.05 46.90 -7.88
N LEU A 28 -5.96 45.83 -7.07
CA LEU A 28 -5.12 45.81 -5.85
C LEU A 28 -5.00 44.39 -5.23
N THR A 29 -3.91 44.19 -4.49
CA THR A 29 -3.52 42.95 -3.81
C THR A 29 -3.55 43.16 -2.28
N LEU A 30 -3.32 42.09 -1.51
CA LEU A 30 -3.04 42.06 -0.06
C LEU A 30 -4.27 42.15 0.87
N PHE A 31 -4.59 41.03 1.52
CA PHE A 31 -4.93 40.99 2.96
C PHE A 31 -4.55 39.62 3.54
N PHE A 32 -4.23 39.59 4.84
CA PHE A 32 -3.76 38.43 5.63
C PHE A 32 -2.26 38.03 5.54
N THR A 33 -1.39 38.98 5.85
CA THR A 33 -0.21 38.72 6.69
C THR A 33 -0.51 39.10 8.15
N SER A 34 -0.19 38.24 9.11
CA SER A 34 -0.26 38.58 10.55
C SER A 34 0.83 39.57 10.96
N PRO A 35 0.62 40.34 12.04
CA PRO A 35 1.72 40.68 12.94
C PRO A 35 1.43 40.32 14.40
N SER A 36 2.48 39.89 15.10
CA SER A 36 2.54 39.78 16.55
C SER A 36 3.37 40.91 17.14
N THR A 37 2.89 41.60 18.18
CA THR A 37 3.72 42.12 19.30
C THR A 37 2.84 42.62 20.46
N SER A 38 3.44 42.77 21.63
CA SER A 38 2.79 43.07 22.92
C SER A 38 3.00 44.51 23.39
N SER A 39 1.99 45.11 24.06
CA SER A 39 2.21 46.15 25.08
C SER A 39 1.03 46.32 26.05
N GLU A 40 1.35 46.94 27.19
CA GLU A 40 0.54 47.44 28.31
C GLU A 40 -0.55 48.48 27.92
N ALA A 41 -1.53 48.91 28.74
CA ALA A 41 -2.16 48.40 29.98
C ALA A 41 -3.37 49.31 30.40
N THR A 42 -3.98 49.02 31.56
CA THR A 42 -4.70 49.97 32.46
C THR A 42 -6.19 50.32 32.20
N LEU A 43 -7.07 49.61 32.96
CA LEU A 43 -8.19 50.10 33.78
C LEU A 43 -8.98 51.39 33.42
N THR A 44 -10.30 51.25 33.21
CA THR A 44 -11.44 52.10 33.70
C THR A 44 -12.76 51.66 33.02
N THR A 45 -14.01 51.83 33.52
CA THR A 45 -14.62 51.85 34.87
C THR A 45 -16.12 51.45 34.75
N LYS A 46 -16.92 51.50 35.83
CA LYS A 46 -18.42 51.49 35.83
C LYS A 46 -18.94 52.73 36.56
N PRO A 47 -20.22 53.14 36.41
CA PRO A 47 -21.25 52.75 37.41
C PRO A 47 -22.71 52.63 36.85
N THR A 48 -23.76 52.64 37.69
CA THR A 48 -24.48 51.41 38.17
C THR A 48 -25.94 51.71 38.64
N LEU A 49 -26.74 50.65 38.86
CA LEU A 49 -27.91 50.56 39.79
C LEU A 49 -29.19 51.36 39.40
N PRO A 50 -30.39 51.20 40.05
CA PRO A 50 -30.72 50.56 41.35
C PRO A 50 -31.89 49.53 41.32
N THR A 51 -32.56 49.11 42.42
CA THR A 51 -32.16 48.43 43.69
C THR A 51 -33.43 48.02 44.48
N ARG A 52 -33.50 46.82 45.11
CA ARG A 52 -34.15 46.47 46.42
C ARG A 52 -34.29 44.94 46.59
N ASN A 53 -34.44 44.34 47.78
CA ASN A 53 -33.73 44.50 49.08
C ASN A 53 -34.07 43.35 50.06
N LEU A 54 -33.47 43.36 51.27
CA LEU A 54 -33.68 42.44 52.42
C LEU A 54 -33.03 41.04 52.28
N ALA A 55 -32.42 40.43 53.31
CA ALA A 55 -31.87 40.95 54.58
C ALA A 55 -30.67 40.06 55.02
N LYS A 56 -29.86 40.50 55.99
CA LYS A 56 -28.55 39.88 56.33
C LYS A 56 -28.55 39.09 57.64
N ALA A 57 -27.74 38.03 57.69
CA ALA A 57 -27.08 37.58 58.93
C ALA A 57 -25.62 37.13 58.67
N LYS A 58 -24.72 37.51 59.57
CA LYS A 58 -23.28 37.20 59.70
C LYS A 58 -22.94 37.37 61.20
N GLN A 59 -21.94 36.75 61.83
CA GLN A 59 -20.94 35.73 61.46
C GLN A 59 -20.13 35.38 62.74
N LYS A 60 -19.74 34.10 62.97
CA LYS A 60 -19.02 33.57 64.17
C LYS A 60 -19.89 33.63 65.46
N GLN A 61 -19.83 32.69 66.41
CA GLN A 61 -18.65 32.08 67.07
C GLN A 61 -18.90 30.61 67.48
N LYS A 62 -17.86 29.87 67.92
CA LYS A 62 -17.95 28.46 68.41
C LYS A 62 -18.21 28.40 69.93
N GLN A 63 -19.07 27.46 70.40
CA GLN A 63 -19.18 26.80 71.73
C GLN A 63 -20.66 26.50 72.07
N ILE A 64 -21.10 25.48 72.82
CA ILE A 64 -20.58 24.12 73.20
C ILE A 64 -21.74 23.11 72.86
N THR A 65 -21.84 21.82 73.21
CA THR A 65 -21.66 21.06 74.47
C THR A 65 -21.53 19.55 74.17
N ILE A 66 -20.90 18.79 75.06
CA ILE A 66 -20.73 17.33 74.97
C ILE A 66 -21.89 16.60 75.66
N SER A 67 -22.30 15.44 75.15
CA SER A 67 -22.92 14.38 75.96
C SER A 67 -22.02 13.15 75.91
N LEU A 68 -21.78 12.54 77.06
CA LEU A 68 -20.83 11.44 77.24
C LEU A 68 -21.55 10.09 77.16
N GLU A 69 -21.09 9.22 76.28
CA GLU A 69 -20.97 7.78 76.54
C GLU A 69 -19.53 7.38 76.19
N GLU A 70 -19.04 6.26 76.75
CA GLU A 70 -17.62 6.12 77.11
C GLU A 70 -16.74 5.42 76.04
N ASP A 71 -15.42 5.42 76.26
CA ASP A 71 -14.39 4.59 75.60
C ASP A 71 -14.16 4.71 74.06
N GLY A 72 -13.89 5.94 73.63
CA GLY A 72 -12.52 6.24 73.16
C GLY A 72 -11.93 5.47 71.95
N HIS A 73 -12.48 5.66 70.74
CA HIS A 73 -11.68 5.53 69.50
C HIS A 73 -12.12 6.49 68.39
N VAL A 74 -11.15 7.17 67.76
CA VAL A 74 -11.38 8.09 66.63
C VAL A 74 -10.77 7.48 65.36
N LYS A 75 -11.58 7.25 64.33
CA LYS A 75 -11.09 6.83 63.00
C LYS A 75 -10.47 8.02 62.25
N PRO A 76 -9.38 7.83 61.49
CA PRO A 76 -8.84 8.87 60.61
C PRO A 76 -9.75 9.14 59.42
N ILE A 77 -9.67 10.35 58.86
CA ILE A 77 -10.35 10.74 57.63
C ILE A 77 -9.56 10.17 56.43
N GLY A 78 -10.23 9.43 55.56
CA GLY A 78 -9.65 8.93 54.30
C GLY A 78 -9.43 10.06 53.29
N THR A 79 -8.45 9.90 52.40
CA THR A 79 -8.27 10.75 51.23
C THR A 79 -9.04 10.18 50.03
N GLN A 80 -9.56 11.05 49.16
CA GLN A 80 -10.22 10.66 47.90
C GLN A 80 -9.40 9.64 47.09
N GLU A 81 -8.08 9.78 47.11
CA GLU A 81 -7.13 8.89 46.42
C GLU A 81 -7.15 7.45 46.96
N ALA A 82 -7.52 7.24 48.23
CA ALA A 82 -7.72 5.90 48.80
C ALA A 82 -9.08 5.30 48.43
N ASP A 83 -10.13 6.13 48.31
CA ASP A 83 -11.46 5.70 47.88
C ASP A 83 -11.45 5.34 46.37
N ASP A 84 -10.81 6.17 45.54
CA ASP A 84 -10.59 5.93 44.11
C ASP A 84 -9.77 4.63 43.89
N ALA A 85 -8.75 4.39 44.72
CA ALA A 85 -7.96 3.15 44.68
C ALA A 85 -8.76 1.92 45.12
N ALA A 86 -9.62 2.05 46.13
CA ALA A 86 -10.52 0.98 46.57
C ALA A 86 -11.52 0.61 45.45
N PHE A 87 -12.10 1.61 44.80
CA PHE A 87 -13.01 1.42 43.66
C PHE A 87 -12.31 0.73 42.48
N ALA A 88 -11.09 1.15 42.12
CA ALA A 88 -10.32 0.53 41.04
C ALA A 88 -9.99 -0.94 41.32
N VAL A 89 -9.64 -1.29 42.57
CA VAL A 89 -9.39 -2.68 42.98
C VAL A 89 -10.68 -3.52 42.95
N GLN A 90 -11.82 -2.93 43.31
CA GLN A 90 -13.12 -3.62 43.28
C GLN A 90 -13.59 -3.87 41.83
N LEU A 91 -13.40 -2.92 40.92
CA LEU A 91 -13.70 -3.09 39.49
C LEU A 91 -12.81 -4.19 38.87
N ALA A 92 -11.51 -4.20 39.14
CA ALA A 92 -10.58 -5.19 38.59
C ALA A 92 -10.83 -6.61 39.15
N ALA A 93 -11.27 -6.75 40.40
CA ALA A 93 -11.71 -8.03 40.95
C ALA A 93 -12.99 -8.55 40.25
N GLN A 94 -13.92 -7.64 39.92
CA GLN A 94 -15.14 -7.95 39.18
C GLN A 94 -14.86 -8.36 37.73
N GLU A 95 -13.95 -7.66 37.03
CA GLU A 95 -13.46 -8.07 35.70
C GLU A 95 -12.75 -9.43 35.71
N ALA A 96 -12.03 -9.75 36.80
CA ALA A 96 -11.35 -11.03 36.99
C ALA A 96 -12.24 -12.16 37.56
N ALA A 97 -13.53 -11.89 37.81
CA ALA A 97 -14.51 -12.82 38.39
C ALA A 97 -14.08 -13.50 39.72
N ILE A 98 -13.31 -12.80 40.56
CA ILE A 98 -12.83 -13.28 41.86
C ILE A 98 -13.16 -12.30 43.00
N SER A 99 -13.02 -12.75 44.25
CA SER A 99 -13.24 -11.86 45.40
C SER A 99 -12.20 -10.74 45.50
N VAL A 100 -12.59 -9.60 46.09
CA VAL A 100 -11.70 -8.44 46.27
C VAL A 100 -10.51 -8.79 47.16
N GLU A 101 -10.72 -9.61 48.17
CA GLU A 101 -9.70 -10.14 49.08
C GLU A 101 -8.70 -11.05 48.35
N GLU A 102 -9.18 -11.93 47.47
CA GLU A 102 -8.32 -12.79 46.66
C GLU A 102 -7.55 -12.00 45.60
N TYR A 103 -8.17 -11.02 44.95
CA TYR A 103 -7.50 -10.11 44.02
C TYR A 103 -6.38 -9.34 44.73
N ARG A 104 -6.63 -8.83 45.95
CA ARG A 104 -5.59 -8.19 46.79
C ARG A 104 -4.47 -9.17 47.17
N ALA A 105 -4.79 -10.41 47.53
CA ALA A 105 -3.80 -11.42 47.88
C ALA A 105 -2.89 -11.77 46.69
N ARG A 106 -3.45 -11.90 45.47
CA ARG A 106 -2.68 -12.09 44.23
C ARG A 106 -1.77 -10.89 43.96
N MET A 107 -2.30 -9.67 44.01
CA MET A 107 -1.52 -8.43 43.85
C MET A 107 -0.36 -8.29 44.85
N GLN A 108 -0.55 -8.71 46.11
CA GLN A 108 0.51 -8.71 47.12
C GLN A 108 1.59 -9.75 46.82
N GLY A 109 1.21 -10.96 46.39
CA GLY A 109 2.16 -11.99 45.95
C GLY A 109 2.98 -11.55 44.73
N ASP A 110 2.34 -10.90 43.75
CA ASP A 110 3.00 -10.34 42.57
C ASP A 110 3.94 -9.17 42.93
N GLU A 111 3.56 -8.30 43.87
CA GLU A 111 4.44 -7.22 44.34
C GLU A 111 5.65 -7.76 45.13
N GLU A 112 5.46 -8.77 45.99
CA GLU A 112 6.57 -9.42 46.68
C GLU A 112 7.49 -10.15 45.69
N MET A 113 6.95 -10.83 44.67
CA MET A 113 7.73 -11.45 43.60
C MET A 113 8.51 -10.40 42.80
N ALA A 114 7.90 -9.26 42.47
CA ALA A 114 8.54 -8.16 41.76
C ALA A 114 9.68 -7.53 42.57
N ARG A 115 9.48 -7.28 43.87
CA ARG A 115 10.54 -6.79 44.78
C ARG A 115 11.68 -7.80 44.90
N ARG A 116 11.36 -9.10 45.00
CA ARG A 116 12.34 -10.18 45.11
C ARG A 116 13.21 -10.31 43.86
N LEU A 117 12.59 -10.35 42.68
CA LEU A 117 13.29 -10.31 41.39
C LEU A 117 14.12 -9.04 41.21
N HIS A 118 13.65 -7.89 41.73
CA HIS A 118 14.42 -6.65 41.69
C HIS A 118 15.67 -6.68 42.59
N SER A 119 15.58 -7.27 43.79
CA SER A 119 16.75 -7.52 44.65
C SER A 119 17.72 -8.53 44.04
N GLU A 120 17.22 -9.61 43.44
CA GLU A 120 18.03 -10.61 42.75
C GLU A 120 18.75 -10.02 41.51
N TRP A 121 18.11 -9.13 40.74
CA TRP A 121 18.72 -8.47 39.57
C TRP A 121 19.71 -7.35 39.95
N SER A 122 19.49 -6.64 41.05
CA SER A 122 20.39 -5.55 41.50
C SER A 122 21.60 -6.03 42.29
N GLY A 123 21.68 -7.34 42.59
CA GLY A 123 22.60 -7.93 43.55
C GLY A 123 23.87 -8.60 43.02
N GLU A 124 24.16 -8.60 41.71
CA GLU A 124 25.34 -9.32 41.19
C GLU A 124 26.10 -8.60 40.06
N ALA A 125 27.29 -8.10 40.40
CA ALA A 125 28.33 -7.69 39.45
C ALA A 125 29.71 -7.77 40.12
N ILE A 126 30.74 -8.15 39.35
CA ILE A 126 32.16 -8.35 39.75
C ILE A 126 32.43 -9.70 40.47
N GLN A 127 32.72 -10.75 39.68
CA GLN A 127 33.99 -11.48 39.80
C GLN A 127 34.31 -12.34 38.55
N SER A 128 35.54 -12.86 38.51
CA SER A 128 36.12 -13.82 37.54
C SER A 128 35.97 -13.54 36.03
N SER A 129 37.04 -13.05 35.43
CA SER A 129 37.49 -13.57 34.13
C SER A 129 38.18 -14.94 34.31
N ASN A 130 38.43 -15.61 33.18
CA ASN A 130 39.27 -16.81 32.97
C ASN A 130 38.64 -18.22 33.11
N ASP A 131 39.04 -19.03 32.12
CA ASP A 131 39.29 -20.48 32.11
C ASP A 131 38.16 -21.53 31.98
N LEU A 132 38.10 -22.04 30.74
CA LEU A 132 38.04 -23.47 30.33
C LEU A 132 36.70 -24.24 30.33
N ASN A 133 36.23 -24.48 29.10
CA ASN A 133 36.04 -25.83 28.51
C ASN A 133 35.09 -26.82 29.22
N GLY A 134 33.83 -26.91 28.77
CA GLY A 134 32.87 -27.93 29.22
C GLY A 134 31.70 -28.13 28.26
N SER A 135 31.47 -29.39 27.85
CA SER A 135 30.49 -29.77 26.83
C SER A 135 29.11 -30.15 27.40
N ASN A 136 28.07 -29.85 26.61
CA ASN A 136 26.85 -30.66 26.44
C ASN A 136 25.80 -30.82 27.56
N GLN A 137 24.57 -31.01 27.05
CA GLN A 137 23.40 -31.73 27.60
C GLN A 137 22.52 -31.08 28.69
N ALA A 138 21.25 -30.99 28.28
CA ALA A 138 20.07 -30.74 29.09
C ALA A 138 19.88 -31.75 30.24
N GLY A 139 19.20 -31.33 31.30
CA GLY A 139 18.79 -32.18 32.42
C GLY A 139 17.63 -31.54 33.20
N SER A 140 16.53 -32.28 33.35
CA SER A 140 15.26 -31.77 33.88
C SER A 140 15.15 -31.89 35.42
N CYS A 141 14.33 -31.00 36.01
CA CYS A 141 13.46 -31.27 37.17
C CYS A 141 14.01 -31.66 38.58
N VAL A 142 13.65 -30.80 39.56
CA VAL A 142 12.77 -31.15 40.72
C VAL A 142 13.37 -31.59 42.09
N THR A 143 12.85 -30.93 43.14
CA THR A 143 12.76 -31.26 44.59
C THR A 143 13.94 -31.14 45.60
N SER A 144 13.72 -30.22 46.56
CA SER A 144 13.52 -30.51 48.01
C SER A 144 14.66 -30.39 49.05
N ARG A 145 14.70 -29.19 49.67
CA ARG A 145 14.63 -28.91 51.13
C ARG A 145 15.73 -29.36 52.12
N ARG A 146 16.05 -28.39 53.00
CA ARG A 146 16.64 -28.49 54.37
C ARG A 146 18.14 -28.88 54.40
N ARG A 147 18.92 -28.46 55.42
CA ARG A 147 18.54 -27.97 56.78
C ARG A 147 19.53 -26.90 57.30
N THR A 148 19.09 -26.16 58.32
CA THR A 148 19.85 -25.19 59.17
C THR A 148 20.61 -25.96 60.30
N PRO A 149 21.31 -25.35 61.32
CA PRO A 149 21.36 -23.92 61.73
C PRO A 149 22.65 -23.33 62.39
N SER A 150 22.61 -22.00 62.61
CA SER A 150 22.85 -21.32 63.92
C SER A 150 24.10 -20.44 64.19
N ARG A 151 23.82 -19.39 65.01
CA ARG A 151 24.64 -18.60 65.98
C ARG A 151 25.50 -17.40 65.53
N THR A 152 25.10 -16.26 66.09
CA THR A 152 25.75 -14.95 66.35
C THR A 152 26.65 -15.03 67.63
N PRO A 153 27.29 -13.94 68.15
CA PRO A 153 27.32 -12.49 67.81
C PRO A 153 28.76 -11.98 67.52
N SER A 154 29.22 -10.71 67.66
CA SER A 154 28.70 -9.42 68.20
C SER A 154 29.41 -8.19 67.58
N SER A 155 28.89 -6.97 67.84
CA SER A 155 29.52 -5.66 67.56
C SER A 155 30.20 -5.06 68.82
N PRO A 156 30.98 -3.94 68.73
CA PRO A 156 30.38 -2.59 68.88
C PRO A 156 31.04 -1.39 68.13
N THR A 157 30.40 -0.22 68.33
CA THR A 157 30.66 1.23 68.04
C THR A 157 32.05 1.84 68.40
N ARG A 158 32.49 3.08 68.03
CA ARG A 158 32.06 4.21 67.14
C ARG A 158 33.20 5.29 66.98
N GLU A 159 33.01 6.21 66.00
CA GLU A 159 33.34 7.68 65.98
C GLU A 159 34.78 8.28 65.81
N ASP A 160 34.74 9.46 65.14
CA ASP A 160 35.55 10.71 65.20
C ASP A 160 36.89 11.04 64.44
N LEU A 161 36.76 12.05 63.56
CA LEU A 161 37.53 13.32 63.39
C LEU A 161 38.96 13.44 62.76
N SER A 162 38.97 14.01 61.54
CA SER A 162 39.80 15.14 61.01
C SER A 162 41.36 15.12 60.91
N THR A 163 41.85 15.25 59.65
CA THR A 163 42.92 16.14 59.07
C THR A 163 43.87 16.97 59.99
N PRO A 164 45.17 17.29 59.63
CA PRO A 164 45.58 17.86 58.32
C PRO A 164 47.06 17.74 57.75
N PHE A 165 47.20 17.97 56.43
CA PHE A 165 48.29 18.64 55.61
C PHE A 165 49.84 18.39 55.70
N SER A 166 50.45 18.20 54.50
CA SER A 166 51.74 18.78 53.96
C SER A 166 53.16 18.27 54.41
N PRO A 167 54.29 18.58 53.68
CA PRO A 167 54.51 18.64 52.21
C PRO A 167 55.92 18.17 51.67
N ARG A 168 55.99 17.79 50.36
CA ARG A 168 57.12 17.88 49.36
C ARG A 168 58.60 17.50 49.72
N LYS A 169 59.20 16.61 48.89
CA LYS A 169 60.31 16.94 47.93
C LYS A 169 60.64 15.81 46.91
N LYS A 170 61.50 16.14 45.91
CA LYS A 170 61.99 15.35 44.74
C LYS A 170 63.03 14.27 45.14
N ALA A 171 63.45 13.25 44.36
CA ALA A 171 63.13 12.59 43.05
C ALA A 171 64.02 11.28 42.96
N PRO A 172 64.36 10.57 41.84
CA PRO A 172 64.02 10.69 40.40
C PRO A 172 63.77 9.37 39.59
N SER A 173 63.48 9.55 38.29
CA SER A 173 63.74 8.68 37.11
C SER A 173 63.64 7.13 37.12
N THR A 174 62.70 6.61 36.32
CA THR A 174 62.85 5.44 35.41
C THR A 174 61.72 5.51 34.33
N PRO A 175 61.75 4.75 33.22
CA PRO A 175 61.17 5.20 31.94
C PRO A 175 59.65 5.03 31.76
N SER A 176 59.12 5.80 30.79
CA SER A 176 57.70 5.87 30.41
C SER A 176 57.21 4.63 29.66
N SER A 177 56.10 4.05 30.12
CA SER A 177 55.23 3.21 29.28
C SER A 177 54.36 4.07 28.35
N PRO A 178 53.97 3.60 27.15
CA PRO A 178 53.17 4.38 26.22
C PRO A 178 51.76 4.62 26.75
N SER A 179 51.32 5.88 26.73
CA SER A 179 49.96 6.25 27.13
C SER A 179 48.94 5.76 26.10
N LYS A 180 47.98 4.93 26.54
CA LYS A 180 46.74 4.70 25.78
C LYS A 180 46.02 6.04 25.64
N LYS A 181 45.96 6.60 24.43
CA LYS A 181 45.13 7.78 24.14
C LYS A 181 43.67 7.43 24.48
N SER A 182 43.06 8.19 25.39
CA SER A 182 41.61 8.18 25.57
C SER A 182 40.94 8.59 24.27
N LEU A 183 39.90 7.85 23.83
CA LEU A 183 39.13 8.24 22.65
C LEU A 183 38.50 9.63 22.86
N PRO A 184 38.41 10.47 21.81
CA PRO A 184 37.73 11.76 21.91
C PRO A 184 36.25 11.59 22.29
N THR A 185 35.85 12.19 23.41
CA THR A 185 34.44 12.26 23.81
C THR A 185 33.71 13.31 22.97
N PRO A 186 32.53 13.03 22.39
CA PRO A 186 31.73 14.03 21.68
C PRO A 186 31.42 15.25 22.55
N LYS A 187 31.49 16.45 21.95
CA LYS A 187 31.17 17.71 22.63
C LYS A 187 29.67 17.83 22.91
N SER A 188 29.31 18.58 23.96
CA SER A 188 27.93 19.03 24.18
C SER A 188 27.50 19.98 23.06
N VAL A 189 26.46 19.61 22.31
CA VAL A 189 25.90 20.42 21.21
C VAL A 189 24.90 21.44 21.77
N ASP A 190 25.00 22.71 21.35
CA ASP A 190 23.91 23.66 21.58
C ASP A 190 22.75 23.34 20.63
N LEU A 191 21.70 22.77 21.22
CA LEU A 191 20.49 22.34 20.52
C LEU A 191 19.71 23.52 19.92
N ALA A 192 19.77 24.71 20.52
CA ALA A 192 19.05 25.87 20.01
C ALA A 192 19.76 26.49 18.79
N ALA A 193 21.09 26.60 18.86
CA ALA A 193 21.91 27.00 17.71
C ALA A 193 21.81 25.98 16.56
N LEU A 194 21.84 24.67 16.86
CA LEU A 194 21.64 23.62 15.86
C LEU A 194 20.28 23.74 15.18
N ASP A 195 19.19 23.81 15.93
CA ASP A 195 17.83 23.87 15.35
C ASP A 195 17.63 25.15 14.52
N ALA A 196 18.21 26.29 14.94
CA ALA A 196 18.20 27.53 14.16
C ALA A 196 19.02 27.43 12.87
N SER A 197 20.22 26.82 12.91
CA SER A 197 21.05 26.63 11.72
C SER A 197 20.37 25.75 10.66
N ILE A 198 19.66 24.71 11.10
CA ILE A 198 18.92 23.78 10.22
C ILE A 198 17.73 24.50 9.56
N GLN A 199 17.02 25.35 10.30
CA GLN A 199 15.92 26.16 9.76
C GLN A 199 16.39 27.26 8.78
N ALA A 200 17.67 27.62 8.81
CA ALA A 200 18.27 28.58 7.89
C ALA A 200 18.75 27.96 6.56
N ILE A 201 18.74 26.62 6.41
CA ILE A 201 19.16 25.96 5.17
C ILE A 201 18.08 26.17 4.09
N PRO A 202 18.38 26.80 2.95
CA PRO A 202 17.37 27.16 1.95
C PRO A 202 17.06 25.97 1.02
N LEU A 203 16.55 24.86 1.58
CA LEU A 203 16.23 23.63 0.84
C LEU A 203 15.24 23.84 -0.32
N GLY A 204 14.46 24.93 -0.29
CA GLY A 204 13.48 25.29 -1.31
C GLY A 204 14.04 25.99 -2.56
N ASP A 205 15.31 26.39 -2.55
CA ASP A 205 15.95 27.08 -3.69
C ASP A 205 16.06 26.17 -4.93
N ASP A 206 16.04 26.77 -6.13
CA ASP A 206 16.19 26.01 -7.37
C ASP A 206 17.51 25.20 -7.38
N ILE A 207 17.39 23.96 -7.84
CA ILE A 207 18.43 22.94 -7.78
C ILE A 207 19.72 23.35 -8.52
N PHE A 208 19.66 24.29 -9.46
CA PHE A 208 20.86 24.78 -10.16
C PHE A 208 21.68 25.80 -9.35
N VAL A 209 21.07 26.51 -8.38
CA VAL A 209 21.73 27.55 -7.57
C VAL A 209 22.09 27.09 -6.16
N PHE A 210 21.31 26.18 -5.56
CA PHE A 210 21.61 25.63 -4.24
C PHE A 210 22.99 24.94 -4.20
N ASP A 211 23.93 25.40 -3.37
CA ASP A 211 25.22 24.73 -3.08
C ASP A 211 25.13 23.97 -1.73
N PRO A 212 25.14 22.62 -1.72
CA PRO A 212 25.12 21.87 -0.47
C PRO A 212 26.39 22.05 0.38
N TRP A 213 27.54 22.46 -0.19
CA TRP A 213 28.76 22.75 0.59
C TRP A 213 28.77 24.16 1.22
N ALA A 214 27.76 24.99 0.97
CA ALA A 214 27.56 26.24 1.69
C ALA A 214 26.87 26.04 3.06
N VAL A 215 26.35 24.84 3.33
CA VAL A 215 25.75 24.46 4.62
C VAL A 215 26.84 24.28 5.67
N ASP A 216 26.77 25.05 6.76
CA ASP A 216 27.65 24.88 7.91
C ASP A 216 27.25 23.64 8.73
N THR A 217 28.22 22.75 8.93
CA THR A 217 28.07 21.50 9.70
C THR A 217 28.95 21.48 10.96
N SER A 218 29.62 22.59 11.30
CA SER A 218 30.52 22.71 12.45
C SER A 218 29.86 22.48 13.81
N ILE A 219 28.55 22.72 13.90
CA ILE A 219 27.71 22.53 15.09
C ILE A 219 26.83 21.26 15.04
N TRP A 220 26.95 20.44 13.99
CA TRP A 220 26.26 19.15 13.91
C TRP A 220 26.80 18.16 14.97
N PRO A 221 25.99 17.19 15.41
CA PRO A 221 26.48 16.11 16.26
C PRO A 221 27.62 15.34 15.58
N THR A 222 28.57 14.85 16.38
CA THR A 222 29.74 14.10 15.89
C THR A 222 29.68 12.63 16.30
N ILE A 223 30.25 11.76 15.46
CA ILE A 223 30.42 10.33 15.69
C ILE A 223 31.89 9.95 15.51
N VAL A 224 32.30 8.83 16.11
CA VAL A 224 33.62 8.24 15.86
C VAL A 224 33.58 7.51 14.53
N GLY A 225 34.25 8.05 13.52
CA GLY A 225 34.37 7.45 12.20
C GLY A 225 35.25 6.19 12.19
N LYS A 226 35.27 5.48 11.05
CA LYS A 226 36.00 4.20 10.87
C LYS A 226 37.52 4.30 11.19
N GLY A 227 38.12 5.49 11.09
CA GLY A 227 39.52 5.77 11.45
C GLY A 227 39.76 6.27 12.89
N GLY A 228 38.73 6.35 13.74
CA GLY A 228 38.83 6.86 15.12
C GLY A 228 38.75 8.39 15.28
N GLU A 229 38.62 9.13 14.17
CA GLU A 229 38.39 10.58 14.15
C GLU A 229 36.92 10.94 14.46
N LEU A 230 36.67 12.14 14.98
CA LEU A 230 35.31 12.67 15.17
C LEU A 230 34.83 13.36 13.88
N THR A 231 33.92 12.72 13.14
CA THR A 231 33.27 13.29 11.96
C THR A 231 31.88 13.83 12.31
N PRO A 232 31.42 14.94 11.70
CA PRO A 232 30.00 15.32 11.74
C PRO A 232 29.09 14.20 11.25
N THR A 233 27.83 14.19 11.68
CA THR A 233 26.78 13.32 11.14
C THR A 233 25.43 14.03 11.09
N THR A 234 24.58 13.61 10.16
CA THR A 234 23.29 14.21 9.87
C THR A 234 22.37 14.16 11.09
N PRO A 235 21.95 15.31 11.65
CA PRO A 235 20.93 15.36 12.68
C PRO A 235 19.56 15.04 12.09
N TYR A 236 18.76 14.24 12.78
CA TYR A 236 17.40 13.89 12.34
C TYR A 236 16.48 15.14 12.23
N ALA A 237 16.77 16.18 13.01
CA ALA A 237 16.19 17.51 12.86
C ALA A 237 16.18 18.02 11.40
N LEU A 238 17.25 17.77 10.61
CA LEU A 238 17.32 18.18 9.19
C LEU A 238 16.23 17.51 8.34
N LEU A 239 16.04 16.19 8.52
CA LEU A 239 14.97 15.45 7.83
C LEU A 239 13.61 15.98 8.27
N THR A 240 13.41 16.27 9.56
CA THR A 240 12.12 16.78 10.04
C THR A 240 11.82 18.20 9.57
N HIS A 241 12.81 19.07 9.45
CA HIS A 241 12.65 20.38 8.82
C HIS A 241 12.19 20.25 7.37
N ALA A 242 12.86 19.38 6.58
CA ALA A 242 12.42 19.07 5.22
C ALA A 242 10.99 18.49 5.20
N PHE A 243 10.64 17.58 6.11
CA PHE A 243 9.30 16.98 6.20
C PHE A 243 8.19 18.00 6.51
N VAL A 244 8.47 19.01 7.35
CA VAL A 244 7.53 20.13 7.59
C VAL A 244 7.34 20.95 6.32
N THR A 245 8.42 21.41 5.69
CA THR A 245 8.37 22.26 4.50
C THR A 245 7.72 21.54 3.31
N ILE A 246 7.95 20.23 3.18
CA ILE A 246 7.26 19.35 2.22
C ILE A 246 5.76 19.25 2.54
N THR A 247 5.38 19.06 3.80
CA THR A 247 3.97 18.92 4.21
C THR A 247 3.19 20.24 4.07
N ALA A 248 3.88 21.38 4.11
CA ALA A 248 3.30 22.71 3.92
C ALA A 248 2.92 23.01 2.46
N THR A 249 3.53 22.36 1.47
CA THR A 249 3.22 22.55 0.04
C THR A 249 2.31 21.44 -0.53
N ARG A 250 1.75 21.68 -1.71
CA ARG A 250 1.05 20.66 -2.54
C ARG A 250 1.74 20.44 -3.89
N SER A 251 2.66 21.32 -4.28
CA SER A 251 3.38 21.25 -5.55
C SER A 251 4.35 20.07 -5.57
N ARG A 252 4.08 19.06 -6.41
CA ARG A 252 4.97 17.90 -6.65
C ARG A 252 6.39 18.33 -7.03
N LEU A 253 6.52 19.43 -7.80
CA LEU A 253 7.81 20.02 -8.18
C LEU A 253 8.55 20.59 -6.95
N THR A 254 7.87 21.33 -6.08
CA THR A 254 8.48 21.89 -4.86
C THR A 254 8.90 20.80 -3.88
N ILE A 255 8.08 19.75 -3.71
CA ILE A 255 8.46 18.55 -2.93
C ILE A 255 9.72 17.90 -3.50
N THR A 256 9.82 17.82 -4.83
CA THR A 256 10.99 17.26 -5.53
C THR A 256 12.25 18.09 -5.29
N THR A 257 12.18 19.42 -5.38
CA THR A 257 13.29 20.33 -5.09
C THR A 257 13.78 20.16 -3.64
N LEU A 258 12.85 20.21 -2.67
CA LEU A 258 13.16 20.04 -1.23
C LEU A 258 13.88 18.71 -0.95
N LEU A 259 13.42 17.61 -1.56
CA LEU A 259 14.07 16.30 -1.43
C LEU A 259 15.42 16.24 -2.15
N THR A 260 15.55 16.86 -3.33
CA THR A 260 16.81 16.89 -4.10
C THR A 260 17.90 17.61 -3.30
N ASN A 261 17.58 18.77 -2.73
CA ASN A 261 18.52 19.58 -1.95
C ASN A 261 18.83 18.96 -0.58
N LEU A 262 17.86 18.30 0.07
CA LEU A 262 18.09 17.48 1.26
C LEU A 262 19.10 16.36 0.97
N LEU A 263 18.87 15.55 -0.07
CA LEU A 263 19.73 14.42 -0.42
C LEU A 263 21.12 14.89 -0.91
N ARG A 264 21.22 16.02 -1.60
CA ARG A 264 22.50 16.67 -1.94
C ARG A 264 23.27 17.11 -0.69
N THR A 265 22.58 17.71 0.29
CA THR A 265 23.19 18.14 1.56
C THR A 265 23.74 16.93 2.35
N VAL A 266 22.96 15.86 2.47
CA VAL A 266 23.43 14.62 3.14
C VAL A 266 24.60 13.99 2.37
N ARG A 267 24.51 13.86 1.04
CA ARG A 267 25.58 13.33 0.17
C ARG A 267 26.89 14.14 0.30
N ALA A 268 26.82 15.45 0.51
CA ALA A 268 27.99 16.34 0.60
C ALA A 268 28.75 16.25 1.93
N HIS A 269 28.04 16.01 3.06
CA HIS A 269 28.62 16.11 4.42
C HIS A 269 28.64 14.80 5.21
N ASP A 270 27.74 13.86 4.94
CA ASP A 270 27.61 12.56 5.62
C ASP A 270 27.04 11.50 4.66
N PRO A 271 27.85 11.00 3.70
CA PRO A 271 27.39 10.04 2.70
C PRO A 271 26.99 8.68 3.30
N ASP A 272 27.53 8.29 4.47
CA ASP A 272 27.10 7.09 5.21
C ASP A 272 25.63 7.24 5.72
N SER A 273 25.13 8.46 5.94
CA SER A 273 23.69 8.72 6.19
C SER A 273 22.81 8.70 4.95
N LEU A 274 23.33 8.70 3.72
CA LEU A 274 22.51 8.86 2.50
C LEU A 274 21.48 7.72 2.32
N LEU A 275 21.92 6.46 2.47
CA LEU A 275 21.03 5.30 2.39
C LEU A 275 19.98 5.30 3.53
N PRO A 276 20.36 5.46 4.82
CA PRO A 276 19.42 5.73 5.91
C PRO A 276 18.42 6.86 5.61
N THR A 277 18.85 7.98 5.03
CA THR A 277 17.95 9.08 4.66
C THR A 277 16.95 8.69 3.58
N VAL A 278 17.39 8.03 2.50
CA VAL A 278 16.48 7.55 1.43
C VAL A 278 15.44 6.59 2.01
N TYR A 279 15.85 5.64 2.87
CA TYR A 279 14.93 4.74 3.54
C TYR A 279 13.94 5.48 4.45
N LEU A 280 14.41 6.35 5.36
CA LEU A 280 13.55 7.12 6.26
C LEU A 280 12.56 8.02 5.52
N VAL A 281 12.99 8.73 4.48
CA VAL A 281 12.11 9.54 3.60
C VAL A 281 11.08 8.66 2.90
N SER A 282 11.47 7.45 2.47
CA SER A 282 10.55 6.48 1.88
C SER A 282 9.62 5.81 2.89
N ASN A 283 9.83 6.00 4.20
CA ASN A 283 9.09 5.32 5.26
C ASN A 283 9.19 3.78 5.15
N HIS A 284 10.37 3.28 4.81
CA HIS A 284 10.74 1.86 4.83
C HIS A 284 12.08 1.71 5.58
N ILE A 285 12.44 0.50 6.01
CA ILE A 285 13.80 0.19 6.53
C ILE A 285 14.49 -0.95 5.79
N ALA A 286 13.80 -1.62 4.88
CA ALA A 286 14.26 -2.71 4.03
C ALA A 286 13.41 -2.71 2.74
N PRO A 287 13.78 -3.45 1.67
CA PRO A 287 12.83 -3.77 0.62
C PRO A 287 11.67 -4.63 1.18
N PRO A 288 10.47 -4.62 0.56
CA PRO A 288 9.31 -5.36 1.09
C PRO A 288 9.54 -6.88 1.20
N TYR A 289 10.30 -7.47 0.28
CA TYR A 289 10.58 -8.90 0.21
C TYR A 289 11.49 -9.43 1.32
N ASP A 290 12.14 -8.56 2.10
CA ASP A 290 12.92 -8.97 3.28
C ASP A 290 12.01 -9.30 4.49
N GLY A 291 10.74 -8.86 4.49
CA GLY A 291 9.79 -9.09 5.60
C GLY A 291 10.13 -8.35 6.91
N VAL A 292 10.99 -7.32 6.87
CA VAL A 292 11.50 -6.60 8.05
C VAL A 292 10.49 -5.56 8.53
N GLU A 293 9.58 -5.97 9.41
CA GLU A 293 8.63 -5.10 10.10
C GLU A 293 9.14 -4.60 11.46
N LEU A 294 8.75 -3.38 11.85
CA LEU A 294 8.99 -2.88 13.20
C LEU A 294 8.19 -3.65 14.28
N GLY A 295 7.01 -4.19 13.93
CA GLY A 295 6.11 -4.86 14.87
C GLY A 295 5.75 -3.99 16.08
N LEU A 296 5.41 -2.71 15.85
CA LEU A 296 5.04 -1.73 16.88
C LEU A 296 3.53 -1.47 16.88
N GLY A 297 2.81 -2.21 17.73
CA GLY A 297 1.38 -1.96 17.93
C GLY A 297 1.10 -0.60 18.59
N GLY A 298 -0.05 0.00 18.26
CA GLY A 298 -0.48 1.29 18.81
C GLY A 298 -0.58 1.33 20.34
N SER A 299 -0.74 0.17 21.00
CA SER A 299 -0.66 0.01 22.45
C SER A 299 0.73 0.34 23.02
N ILE A 300 1.81 -0.12 22.39
CA ILE A 300 3.20 0.18 22.77
C ILE A 300 3.47 1.68 22.62
N ILE A 301 3.06 2.26 21.48
CA ILE A 301 3.25 3.68 21.17
C ILE A 301 2.48 4.57 22.16
N ASN A 302 1.20 4.27 22.43
CA ASN A 302 0.41 5.00 23.42
C ASN A 302 0.93 4.84 24.85
N LYS A 303 1.45 3.67 25.24
CA LYS A 303 2.08 3.46 26.54
C LYS A 303 3.38 4.27 26.66
N ALA A 304 4.18 4.36 25.59
CA ALA A 304 5.38 5.18 25.55
C ALA A 304 5.06 6.69 25.64
N ILE A 305 4.09 7.19 24.87
CA ILE A 305 3.69 8.61 24.91
C ILE A 305 3.18 8.99 26.31
N LYS A 306 2.29 8.18 26.91
CA LYS A 306 1.83 8.39 28.30
C LYS A 306 3.01 8.39 29.29
N SER A 307 3.92 7.43 29.18
CA SER A 307 5.09 7.31 30.07
C SER A 307 6.10 8.46 29.93
N VAL A 308 6.19 9.11 28.77
CA VAL A 308 7.11 10.24 28.53
C VAL A 308 6.48 11.59 28.87
N THR A 309 5.15 11.71 28.76
CA THR A 309 4.45 13.01 28.86
C THR A 309 3.61 13.20 30.12
N GLY A 310 3.32 12.12 30.86
CA GLY A 310 2.44 12.14 32.04
C GLY A 310 0.97 12.46 31.74
N LYS A 311 0.58 12.60 30.45
CA LYS A 311 -0.78 12.99 30.07
C LYS A 311 -1.76 11.82 30.28
N SER A 312 -2.96 12.13 30.78
CA SER A 312 -3.99 11.15 31.11
C SER A 312 -4.59 10.46 29.88
N ALA A 313 -5.24 9.31 30.07
CA ALA A 313 -5.98 8.64 28.99
C ALA A 313 -7.07 9.52 28.36
N ARG A 314 -7.73 10.37 29.17
CA ARG A 314 -8.72 11.35 28.71
C ARG A 314 -8.10 12.40 27.78
N PHE A 315 -6.93 12.95 28.14
CA PHE A 315 -6.20 13.86 27.25
C PHE A 315 -5.82 13.18 25.93
N MET A 316 -5.30 11.95 25.99
CA MET A 316 -4.90 11.19 24.80
C MET A 316 -6.09 10.96 23.84
N LYS A 317 -7.29 10.67 24.37
CA LYS A 317 -8.51 10.60 23.54
C LYS A 317 -8.89 11.97 22.97
N GLN A 318 -8.98 13.01 23.80
CA GLN A 318 -9.34 14.35 23.33
C GLN A 318 -8.38 14.91 22.26
N ALA A 319 -7.08 14.59 22.37
CA ALA A 319 -6.10 14.92 21.35
C ALA A 319 -6.29 14.08 20.07
N TRP A 320 -6.62 12.78 20.19
CA TRP A 320 -6.90 11.92 19.05
C TRP A 320 -8.14 12.37 18.28
N ASP A 321 -9.27 12.53 18.98
CA ASP A 321 -10.57 12.97 18.44
C ASP A 321 -10.44 14.30 17.68
N LYS A 322 -9.51 15.19 18.10
CA LYS A 322 -9.22 16.48 17.45
C LYS A 322 -8.28 16.38 16.23
N MET A 323 -7.35 15.42 16.19
CA MET A 323 -6.19 15.46 15.27
C MET A 323 -6.17 14.36 14.21
N GLY A 324 -6.74 13.17 14.44
CA GLY A 324 -6.75 12.06 13.45
C GLY A 324 -5.36 11.52 13.04
N ASP A 325 -4.33 11.78 13.85
CA ASP A 325 -2.92 11.42 13.60
C ASP A 325 -2.16 11.21 14.92
N PRO A 326 -1.51 10.05 15.14
CA PRO A 326 -0.82 9.78 16.40
C PRO A 326 0.49 10.58 16.54
N GLY A 327 1.07 11.07 15.45
CA GLY A 327 2.22 11.98 15.50
C GLY A 327 1.83 13.37 15.97
N ASP A 328 0.69 13.90 15.52
CA ASP A 328 0.12 15.14 16.05
C ASP A 328 -0.32 15.00 17.51
N VAL A 329 -0.93 13.87 17.88
CA VAL A 329 -1.21 13.55 19.31
C VAL A 329 0.08 13.52 20.13
N ALA A 330 1.14 12.87 19.66
CA ALA A 330 2.42 12.80 20.37
C ALA A 330 3.12 14.17 20.48
N TYR A 331 3.04 14.98 19.43
CA TYR A 331 3.54 16.36 19.42
C TYR A 331 2.76 17.22 20.44
N GLU A 332 1.43 17.21 20.39
CA GLU A 332 0.55 17.97 21.27
C GLU A 332 0.67 17.51 22.74
N ALA A 333 0.91 16.21 22.97
CA ALA A 333 1.20 15.66 24.29
C ALA A 333 2.58 16.09 24.82
N LYS A 334 3.60 16.22 23.96
CA LYS A 334 4.99 16.44 24.38
C LYS A 334 5.46 17.90 24.35
N LYS A 335 4.84 18.80 23.57
CA LYS A 335 5.32 20.19 23.40
C LYS A 335 5.59 20.96 24.71
N ASP A 336 4.83 20.69 25.77
CA ASP A 336 4.97 21.35 27.08
C ASP A 336 6.02 20.66 27.99
N VAL A 337 6.49 19.47 27.62
CA VAL A 337 7.25 18.55 28.47
C VAL A 337 8.74 18.84 28.39
N LYS A 338 9.28 19.46 29.45
CA LYS A 338 10.70 19.81 29.57
C LYS A 338 11.47 18.70 30.29
N ALA A 339 12.44 18.09 29.61
CA ALA A 339 13.35 17.12 30.23
C ALA A 339 14.35 17.81 31.17
N LEU A 340 14.51 17.27 32.39
CA LEU A 340 15.43 17.81 33.41
C LEU A 340 16.90 17.70 32.96
N VAL A 341 17.26 16.59 32.33
CA VAL A 341 18.53 16.39 31.61
C VAL A 341 18.21 16.35 30.12
N ARG A 342 18.86 17.20 29.32
CA ARG A 342 18.69 17.17 27.86
C ARG A 342 19.52 16.01 27.27
N PRO A 343 18.89 15.03 26.59
CA PRO A 343 19.62 13.97 25.90
C PRO A 343 20.36 14.52 24.66
N ALA A 344 21.33 13.76 24.17
CA ALA A 344 22.00 14.04 22.89
C ALA A 344 20.99 14.04 21.72
N PRO A 345 21.20 14.87 20.69
CA PRO A 345 20.28 14.95 19.55
C PRO A 345 20.25 13.62 18.77
N ILE A 346 19.10 13.33 18.15
CA ILE A 346 18.93 12.12 17.35
C ILE A 346 19.70 12.30 16.03
N THR A 347 20.55 11.33 15.68
CA THR A 347 21.26 11.29 14.38
C THR A 347 20.60 10.27 13.45
N VAL A 348 20.70 10.52 12.14
CA VAL A 348 20.07 9.67 11.11
C VAL A 348 20.56 8.23 11.17
N GLN A 349 21.89 8.01 11.17
CA GLN A 349 22.47 6.67 11.24
C GLN A 349 22.00 5.91 12.50
N ARG A 350 21.96 6.59 13.66
CA ARG A 350 21.57 5.96 14.93
C ARG A 350 20.07 5.68 15.01
N LEU A 351 19.22 6.54 14.46
CA LEU A 351 17.79 6.26 14.34
C LEU A 351 17.56 5.02 13.47
N PHE A 352 18.20 4.96 12.30
CA PHE A 352 18.07 3.84 11.39
C PHE A 352 18.56 2.51 12.01
N SER A 353 19.72 2.52 12.67
CA SER A 353 20.23 1.38 13.44
C SER A 353 19.29 0.95 14.59
N ASN A 354 18.66 1.90 15.28
CA ASN A 354 17.67 1.60 16.31
C ASN A 354 16.40 0.96 15.71
N LEU A 355 15.93 1.41 14.54
CA LEU A 355 14.76 0.85 13.86
C LEU A 355 15.01 -0.60 13.41
N HIS A 356 16.17 -0.91 12.83
CA HIS A 356 16.58 -2.29 12.57
C HIS A 356 16.71 -3.14 13.84
N SER A 357 17.20 -2.55 14.94
CA SER A 357 17.29 -3.23 16.23
C SER A 357 15.88 -3.59 16.74
N ILE A 358 14.92 -2.66 16.68
CA ILE A 358 13.51 -2.88 17.03
C ILE A 358 12.90 -4.00 16.18
N ALA A 359 13.12 -3.99 14.86
CA ALA A 359 12.56 -4.98 13.94
C ALA A 359 13.05 -6.41 14.24
N ARG A 360 14.32 -6.57 14.64
CA ARG A 360 14.90 -7.88 15.01
C ARG A 360 14.40 -8.43 16.36
N LEU A 361 13.66 -7.66 17.16
CA LEU A 361 13.12 -8.15 18.44
C LEU A 361 11.84 -8.97 18.22
N SER A 362 11.89 -10.24 18.64
CA SER A 362 10.81 -11.22 18.58
C SER A 362 10.79 -12.09 19.85
N GLY A 363 9.77 -12.93 20.02
CA GLY A 363 9.64 -13.82 21.19
C GLY A 363 9.19 -13.13 22.47
N GLN A 364 9.25 -13.86 23.59
CA GLN A 364 8.80 -13.39 24.90
C GLN A 364 9.62 -12.19 25.39
N GLY A 365 8.98 -11.21 26.04
CA GLY A 365 9.64 -9.99 26.54
C GLY A 365 9.98 -8.93 25.47
N SER A 366 9.96 -9.28 24.18
CA SER A 366 10.28 -8.37 23.06
C SER A 366 9.44 -7.08 23.09
N ALA A 367 8.15 -7.15 23.41
CA ALA A 367 7.26 -5.99 23.54
C ALA A 367 7.75 -4.96 24.58
N SER A 368 8.31 -5.41 25.71
CA SER A 368 8.87 -4.55 26.75
C SER A 368 10.19 -3.91 26.30
N GLN A 369 11.01 -4.64 25.53
CA GLN A 369 12.23 -4.10 24.93
C GLN A 369 11.92 -3.07 23.84
N LYS A 370 10.96 -3.36 22.94
CA LYS A 370 10.44 -2.42 21.94
C LYS A 370 9.88 -1.14 22.58
N LEU A 371 9.10 -1.27 23.65
CA LEU A 371 8.65 -0.15 24.47
C LEU A 371 9.84 0.68 25.01
N GLY A 372 10.88 0.02 25.52
CA GLY A 372 12.10 0.67 25.98
C GLY A 372 12.82 1.48 24.90
N TYR A 373 12.90 0.97 23.65
CA TYR A 373 13.45 1.72 22.51
C TYR A 373 12.57 2.93 22.12
N VAL A 374 11.25 2.73 21.99
CA VAL A 374 10.31 3.80 21.63
C VAL A 374 10.33 4.91 22.70
N THR A 375 10.29 4.56 23.99
CA THR A 375 10.40 5.53 25.09
C THR A 375 11.73 6.29 25.05
N LYS A 376 12.87 5.64 24.80
CA LYS A 376 14.17 6.32 24.67
C LYS A 376 14.19 7.32 23.51
N LEU A 377 13.66 6.95 22.35
CA LEU A 377 13.54 7.85 21.18
C LEU A 377 12.55 9.00 21.44
N LEU A 378 11.42 8.72 22.09
CA LEU A 378 10.45 9.74 22.48
C LEU A 378 10.94 10.67 23.58
N VAL A 379 11.84 10.26 24.47
CA VAL A 379 12.54 11.19 25.38
C VAL A 379 13.50 12.08 24.59
N ALA A 380 14.26 11.49 23.66
CA ALA A 380 15.26 12.19 22.85
C ALA A 380 14.71 13.22 21.84
N SER A 381 13.46 13.07 21.38
CA SER A 381 12.87 13.94 20.37
C SER A 381 12.65 15.39 20.84
N ARG A 382 12.68 16.35 19.91
CA ARG A 382 12.40 17.77 20.18
C ARG A 382 11.45 18.30 19.10
N GLY A 383 10.39 19.00 19.52
CA GLY A 383 9.36 19.54 18.62
C GLY A 383 8.91 18.52 17.56
N GLU A 384 9.09 18.90 16.30
CA GLU A 384 8.74 18.15 15.09
C GLU A 384 9.34 16.74 15.00
N GLU A 385 10.52 16.50 15.59
CA GLU A 385 11.11 15.14 15.66
C GLU A 385 10.10 14.15 16.26
N THR A 386 9.30 14.58 17.24
CA THR A 386 8.27 13.77 17.92
C THR A 386 7.16 13.32 16.98
N ARG A 387 6.67 14.24 16.13
CA ARG A 387 5.60 13.99 15.15
C ARG A 387 6.05 12.92 14.15
N PHE A 388 7.20 13.14 13.52
CA PHE A 388 7.67 12.26 12.45
C PHE A 388 8.25 10.94 12.96
N LEU A 389 8.80 10.87 14.19
CA LEU A 389 9.15 9.58 14.81
C LEU A 389 7.93 8.70 15.02
N VAL A 390 6.85 9.22 15.61
CA VAL A 390 5.63 8.40 15.82
C VAL A 390 4.98 8.00 14.51
N ARG A 391 4.96 8.91 13.52
CA ARG A 391 4.53 8.56 12.15
C ARG A 391 5.42 7.50 11.49
N THR A 392 6.72 7.46 11.79
CA THR A 392 7.64 6.38 11.37
C THR A 392 7.34 5.07 12.11
N PHE A 393 7.05 5.12 13.41
CA PHE A 393 6.72 3.93 14.22
C PHE A 393 5.41 3.25 13.76
N ILE A 394 4.41 4.03 13.32
CA ILE A 394 3.20 3.49 12.67
C ILE A 394 3.35 3.25 11.16
N SER A 395 4.56 3.39 10.61
CA SER A 395 4.85 3.25 9.17
C SER A 395 3.95 4.09 8.24
N HIS A 396 3.59 5.30 8.66
CA HIS A 396 2.78 6.26 7.89
C HIS A 396 3.29 7.71 8.04
N LEU A 397 4.47 8.02 7.47
CA LEU A 397 5.14 9.33 7.54
C LEU A 397 4.29 10.54 7.08
N ARG A 398 3.32 10.34 6.18
CA ARG A 398 2.30 11.32 5.73
C ARG A 398 2.84 12.59 5.03
N ILE A 399 4.10 12.59 4.58
CA ILE A 399 4.75 13.73 3.88
C ILE A 399 4.42 13.88 2.38
N GLN A 400 3.40 13.21 1.83
CA GLN A 400 2.95 13.32 0.42
C GLN A 400 3.98 12.92 -0.69
N ALA A 401 5.25 12.72 -0.35
CA ALA A 401 6.27 12.14 -1.23
C ALA A 401 5.98 10.65 -1.45
N VAL A 402 5.98 10.21 -2.73
CA VAL A 402 5.81 8.81 -3.13
C VAL A 402 7.13 8.25 -3.68
N ARG A 403 7.24 6.92 -3.82
CA ARG A 403 8.49 6.24 -4.25
C ARG A 403 9.05 6.77 -5.58
N THR A 404 8.20 7.19 -6.52
CA THR A 404 8.63 7.86 -7.76
C THR A 404 9.25 9.23 -7.50
N THR A 405 8.64 10.09 -6.67
CA THR A 405 9.20 11.40 -6.28
C THR A 405 10.57 11.27 -5.62
N ILE A 406 10.73 10.26 -4.76
CA ILE A 406 11.99 10.01 -4.04
C ILE A 406 13.08 9.51 -5.01
N ALA A 407 12.74 8.62 -5.95
CA ALA A 407 13.66 8.18 -6.99
C ALA A 407 14.06 9.31 -7.96
N THR A 408 13.12 10.19 -8.31
CA THR A 408 13.39 11.40 -9.10
C THR A 408 14.34 12.34 -8.36
N ALA A 409 14.11 12.60 -7.06
CA ALA A 409 15.02 13.42 -6.26
C ALA A 409 16.42 12.79 -6.16
N LEU A 410 16.50 11.48 -5.93
CA LEU A 410 17.75 10.72 -5.90
C LEU A 410 18.50 10.79 -7.25
N ALA A 411 17.78 10.69 -8.38
CA ALA A 411 18.36 10.85 -9.71
C ALA A 411 19.00 12.24 -9.88
N ARG A 412 18.27 13.31 -9.54
CA ARG A 412 18.78 14.69 -9.59
C ARG A 412 19.99 14.89 -8.67
N THR A 413 20.01 14.27 -7.48
CA THR A 413 21.15 14.29 -6.55
C THR A 413 22.43 13.67 -7.11
N PHE A 414 22.36 12.78 -8.11
CA PHE A 414 23.53 12.18 -8.77
C PHE A 414 23.80 12.73 -10.19
N ALA A 415 22.78 13.24 -10.88
CA ALA A 415 22.93 13.92 -12.17
C ALA A 415 23.59 15.30 -12.04
N LEU A 416 23.30 16.04 -10.96
CA LEU A 416 23.99 17.28 -10.62
C LEU A 416 25.41 16.96 -10.11
N VAL A 417 26.41 17.24 -10.95
CA VAL A 417 27.83 17.07 -10.63
C VAL A 417 28.36 18.37 -10.04
N GLU A 418 29.15 18.29 -8.97
CA GLU A 418 29.48 19.40 -8.08
C GLU A 418 31.01 19.55 -7.95
N GLU A 419 31.54 20.78 -7.85
CA GLU A 419 33.00 21.06 -7.91
C GLU A 419 33.82 20.37 -6.80
N LYS A 420 33.20 20.07 -5.65
CA LYS A 420 33.83 19.45 -4.46
C LYS A 420 33.51 17.95 -4.30
N ALA A 421 32.75 17.35 -5.22
CA ALA A 421 32.35 15.95 -5.12
C ALA A 421 33.46 14.98 -5.57
N PRO A 422 33.53 13.74 -5.01
CA PRO A 422 34.39 12.69 -5.55
C PRO A 422 34.04 12.38 -7.01
N VAL A 423 35.05 12.46 -7.90
CA VAL A 423 34.88 12.21 -9.33
C VAL A 423 34.85 10.71 -9.61
N VAL A 424 33.65 10.15 -9.72
CA VAL A 424 33.45 8.81 -10.27
C VAL A 424 33.72 8.87 -11.78
N LYS A 425 34.71 8.12 -12.25
CA LYS A 425 35.08 8.07 -13.67
C LYS A 425 34.38 6.90 -14.36
N PRO A 426 33.64 7.13 -15.47
CA PRO A 426 33.16 6.08 -16.36
C PRO A 426 34.25 5.05 -16.72
N SER A 427 33.96 3.78 -16.51
CA SER A 427 34.90 2.68 -16.75
C SER A 427 34.86 2.19 -18.20
N THR A 428 33.66 1.89 -18.71
CA THR A 428 33.41 1.48 -20.10
C THR A 428 33.20 2.68 -21.03
N GLN A 429 33.23 2.43 -22.34
CA GLN A 429 32.87 3.44 -23.33
C GLN A 429 31.39 3.85 -23.23
N ARG A 430 30.50 2.87 -23.04
CA ARG A 430 29.06 3.08 -22.86
C ARG A 430 28.75 4.01 -21.68
N GLU A 431 29.44 3.86 -20.55
CA GLU A 431 29.29 4.76 -19.41
C GLU A 431 29.71 6.21 -19.73
N LYS A 432 30.67 6.45 -20.63
CA LYS A 432 31.08 7.82 -21.02
C LYS A 432 29.99 8.49 -21.84
N GLU A 433 29.40 7.76 -22.78
CA GLU A 433 28.28 8.20 -23.60
C GLU A 433 27.05 8.47 -22.73
N ARG A 434 26.70 7.54 -21.83
CA ARG A 434 25.64 7.73 -20.83
C ARG A 434 25.92 8.92 -19.91
N ALA A 435 27.17 9.13 -19.47
CA ALA A 435 27.53 10.27 -18.64
C ALA A 435 27.26 11.62 -19.35
N ALA A 436 27.56 11.74 -20.64
CA ALA A 436 27.25 12.95 -21.42
C ALA A 436 25.74 13.21 -21.55
N LEU A 437 24.92 12.15 -21.66
CA LEU A 437 23.46 12.25 -21.81
C LEU A 437 22.69 12.46 -20.49
N LEU A 438 23.35 12.31 -19.33
CA LEU A 438 22.71 12.24 -18.01
C LEU A 438 23.26 13.25 -16.98
N LEU A 439 24.53 13.66 -17.08
CA LEU A 439 25.18 14.51 -16.09
C LEU A 439 25.07 16.00 -16.45
N VAL A 440 25.03 16.83 -15.40
CA VAL A 440 24.96 18.30 -15.48
C VAL A 440 26.07 18.89 -14.61
N TYR A 441 27.03 19.57 -15.24
CA TYR A 441 28.24 20.06 -14.60
C TYR A 441 28.08 21.47 -14.00
N PRO A 442 28.97 21.90 -13.08
CA PRO A 442 28.87 23.21 -12.42
C PRO A 442 28.96 24.41 -13.35
N HIS A 443 29.71 24.31 -14.45
CA HIS A 443 29.87 25.40 -15.40
C HIS A 443 28.62 25.61 -16.27
N GLU A 444 27.91 24.55 -16.61
CA GLU A 444 26.69 24.58 -17.44
C GLU A 444 25.49 25.22 -16.72
N ARG A 445 25.52 25.23 -15.38
CA ARG A 445 24.49 25.84 -14.52
C ARG A 445 24.64 27.37 -14.40
N LYS A 446 25.78 27.94 -14.76
CA LYS A 446 26.09 29.36 -14.55
C LYS A 446 25.29 30.23 -15.53
N GLY A 447 24.51 31.17 -15.00
CA GLY A 447 23.67 32.10 -15.78
C GLY A 447 22.24 31.64 -16.05
N ILE A 448 21.89 30.39 -15.75
CA ILE A 448 20.50 29.90 -15.89
C ILE A 448 19.60 30.58 -14.86
N LEU A 449 18.41 31.01 -15.29
CA LEU A 449 17.47 31.67 -14.41
C LEU A 449 16.86 30.66 -13.42
N ALA A 450 17.31 30.73 -12.16
CA ALA A 450 16.89 29.86 -11.05
C ALA A 450 15.37 29.76 -10.93
N ASN A 451 14.71 30.90 -10.73
CA ASN A 451 13.26 30.98 -10.49
C ASN A 451 12.53 31.45 -11.76
N ALA A 452 12.57 30.60 -12.80
CA ALA A 452 11.83 30.78 -14.06
C ALA A 452 10.31 30.76 -13.83
N THR A 453 9.76 31.92 -13.45
CA THR A 453 8.35 32.10 -13.09
C THR A 453 7.51 32.52 -14.29
N LYS A 454 8.09 33.29 -15.23
CA LYS A 454 7.41 33.69 -16.48
C LYS A 454 7.54 32.57 -17.52
N PRO A 455 6.53 32.33 -18.39
CA PRO A 455 6.61 31.29 -19.42
C PRO A 455 7.84 31.40 -20.33
N LYS A 456 8.24 32.62 -20.74
CA LYS A 456 9.44 32.86 -21.55
C LYS A 456 10.75 32.42 -20.87
N GLU A 457 10.82 32.49 -19.55
CA GLU A 457 12.02 32.10 -18.77
C GLU A 457 12.12 30.58 -18.63
N ARG A 458 10.98 29.87 -18.74
CA ARG A 458 10.91 28.40 -18.79
C ARG A 458 11.25 27.84 -20.17
N GLN A 459 11.23 28.69 -21.19
CA GLN A 459 11.52 28.37 -22.60
C GLN A 459 12.97 28.71 -23.00
N ASP A 460 13.84 29.07 -22.04
CA ASP A 460 15.29 29.16 -22.28
C ASP A 460 15.83 27.80 -22.77
N PRO A 461 16.40 27.71 -23.99
CA PRO A 461 16.93 26.46 -24.54
C PRO A 461 17.99 25.81 -23.64
N ASN A 462 18.80 26.60 -22.91
CA ASN A 462 19.83 26.07 -22.02
C ASN A 462 19.17 25.38 -20.81
N ARG A 463 18.19 26.04 -20.17
CA ARG A 463 17.41 25.43 -19.09
C ARG A 463 16.66 24.18 -19.56
N LEU A 464 16.10 24.19 -20.77
CA LEU A 464 15.43 23.01 -21.35
C LEU A 464 16.41 21.84 -21.53
N ALA A 465 17.57 22.06 -22.15
CA ALA A 465 18.59 21.02 -22.33
C ALA A 465 19.17 20.45 -21.01
N LEU A 466 19.15 21.23 -19.91
CA LEU A 466 19.45 20.69 -18.58
C LEU A 466 18.28 19.87 -18.01
N MET A 467 17.04 20.36 -18.13
CA MET A 467 15.84 19.63 -17.69
C MET A 467 15.69 18.29 -18.42
N GLU A 468 16.04 18.23 -19.70
CA GLU A 468 16.04 17.04 -20.56
C GLU A 468 17.03 15.98 -20.06
N ARG A 469 18.26 16.36 -19.73
CA ARG A 469 19.25 15.47 -19.10
C ARG A 469 18.80 14.97 -17.73
N LEU A 470 18.20 15.84 -16.91
CA LEU A 470 17.59 15.41 -15.64
C LEU A 470 16.42 14.45 -15.87
N ALA A 471 15.58 14.65 -16.88
CA ALA A 471 14.49 13.73 -17.20
C ALA A 471 15.00 12.34 -17.66
N ARG A 472 16.06 12.28 -18.47
CA ARG A 472 16.76 11.02 -18.80
C ARG A 472 17.34 10.34 -17.55
N ALA A 473 17.94 11.11 -16.63
CA ALA A 473 18.42 10.60 -15.34
C ALA A 473 17.28 10.03 -14.47
N GLU A 474 16.14 10.74 -14.40
CA GLU A 474 14.95 10.30 -13.67
C GLU A 474 14.34 9.02 -14.26
N LYS A 475 14.25 8.93 -15.60
CA LYS A 475 13.81 7.73 -16.34
C LYS A 475 14.69 6.53 -15.99
N LEU A 476 16.02 6.67 -16.07
CA LEU A 476 16.97 5.61 -15.71
C LEU A 476 16.82 5.12 -14.27
N VAL A 477 16.79 6.00 -13.27
CA VAL A 477 16.67 5.59 -11.86
C VAL A 477 15.27 5.03 -11.55
N ARG A 478 14.22 5.48 -12.24
CA ARG A 478 12.88 4.88 -12.16
C ARG A 478 12.88 3.46 -12.71
N GLU A 479 13.42 3.24 -13.90
CA GLU A 479 13.52 1.92 -14.54
C GLU A 479 14.34 0.95 -13.69
N VAL A 480 15.53 1.35 -13.23
CA VAL A 480 16.37 0.53 -12.35
C VAL A 480 15.65 0.20 -11.04
N ARG A 481 14.97 1.16 -10.40
CA ARG A 481 14.15 0.88 -9.20
C ARG A 481 13.04 -0.10 -9.51
N ALA A 482 12.35 0.04 -10.63
CA ALA A 482 11.17 -0.77 -10.91
C ALA A 482 11.52 -2.22 -11.29
N ARG A 483 12.69 -2.47 -11.88
CA ARG A 483 13.23 -3.83 -12.11
C ARG A 483 14.13 -4.38 -11.00
N HIS A 484 14.47 -3.57 -9.99
CA HIS A 484 15.26 -3.97 -8.81
C HIS A 484 14.93 -3.08 -7.58
N PRO A 485 13.76 -3.26 -6.93
CA PRO A 485 13.17 -2.31 -5.97
C PRO A 485 13.79 -2.33 -4.57
N ASN A 486 15.10 -2.07 -4.50
CA ASN A 486 15.89 -2.11 -3.26
C ASN A 486 16.92 -0.97 -3.20
N PHE A 487 16.64 0.04 -2.38
CA PHE A 487 17.55 1.17 -2.17
C PHE A 487 18.89 0.75 -1.53
N GLY A 488 18.91 -0.35 -0.77
CA GLY A 488 20.13 -0.95 -0.21
C GLY A 488 21.12 -1.45 -1.25
N VAL A 489 20.70 -1.67 -2.50
CA VAL A 489 21.58 -1.97 -3.65
C VAL A 489 21.78 -0.74 -4.52
N ILE A 490 20.70 0.01 -4.81
CA ILE A 490 20.74 1.19 -5.70
C ILE A 490 21.62 2.31 -5.14
N VAL A 491 21.50 2.67 -3.86
CA VAL A 491 22.22 3.82 -3.31
C VAL A 491 23.73 3.55 -3.20
N PRO A 492 24.21 2.39 -2.71
CA PRO A 492 25.63 2.06 -2.79
C PRO A 492 26.15 2.01 -4.23
N SER A 493 25.37 1.47 -5.17
CA SER A 493 25.76 1.44 -6.59
C SER A 493 25.88 2.83 -7.19
N LEU A 494 24.96 3.76 -6.89
CA LEU A 494 25.05 5.17 -7.26
C LEU A 494 26.27 5.87 -6.63
N VAL A 495 26.63 5.54 -5.39
CA VAL A 495 27.81 6.10 -4.71
C VAL A 495 29.12 5.58 -5.31
N GLN A 496 29.17 4.30 -5.69
CA GLN A 496 30.39 3.63 -6.17
C GLN A 496 30.63 3.81 -7.68
N TYR A 497 29.59 3.63 -8.50
CA TYR A 497 29.66 3.61 -9.97
C TYR A 497 28.97 4.81 -10.63
N GLY A 498 28.39 5.71 -9.83
CA GLY A 498 27.70 6.90 -10.33
C GLY A 498 26.37 6.57 -11.02
N LEU A 499 25.79 7.58 -11.66
CA LEU A 499 24.55 7.42 -12.41
C LEU A 499 24.75 6.66 -13.73
N ALA A 500 25.92 6.82 -14.38
CA ALA A 500 26.17 6.30 -15.71
C ALA A 500 26.31 4.77 -15.78
N GLY A 501 26.95 4.14 -14.78
CA GLY A 501 27.09 2.68 -14.68
C GLY A 501 25.97 1.99 -13.87
N LEU A 502 24.94 2.73 -13.45
CA LEU A 502 23.89 2.19 -12.57
C LEU A 502 23.14 1.01 -13.21
N SER A 503 22.91 1.05 -14.53
CA SER A 503 22.13 0.02 -15.23
C SER A 503 22.87 -1.32 -15.30
N GLU A 504 24.19 -1.23 -15.48
CA GLU A 504 25.16 -2.31 -15.63
C GLU A 504 25.43 -3.00 -14.28
N HIS A 505 25.65 -2.22 -13.22
CA HIS A 505 25.94 -2.77 -11.88
C HIS A 505 24.70 -3.23 -11.10
N VAL A 506 23.51 -2.73 -11.45
CA VAL A 506 22.22 -3.21 -10.93
C VAL A 506 21.42 -3.81 -12.09
N PRO A 507 21.74 -5.04 -12.55
CA PRO A 507 20.95 -5.74 -13.57
C PRO A 507 19.60 -6.24 -13.00
N LEU A 508 18.73 -6.76 -13.87
CA LEU A 508 17.61 -7.60 -13.46
C LEU A 508 18.18 -8.91 -12.92
N ARG A 509 17.67 -9.42 -11.78
CA ARG A 509 18.16 -10.65 -11.15
C ARG A 509 16.99 -11.55 -10.73
N ILE A 510 17.12 -12.85 -11.00
CA ILE A 510 16.18 -13.87 -10.53
C ILE A 510 16.19 -13.87 -8.99
N GLY A 511 15.01 -13.99 -8.39
CA GLY A 511 14.85 -13.93 -6.94
C GLY A 511 14.91 -12.51 -6.35
N THR A 512 14.96 -11.46 -7.18
CA THR A 512 14.63 -10.07 -6.82
C THR A 512 13.38 -9.65 -7.62
N PRO A 513 12.25 -9.35 -6.98
CA PRO A 513 10.99 -9.13 -7.68
C PRO A 513 10.96 -7.82 -8.46
N ILE A 514 10.25 -7.85 -9.59
CA ILE A 514 10.01 -6.72 -10.50
C ILE A 514 8.69 -6.07 -10.07
N SER A 515 8.65 -4.74 -9.96
CA SER A 515 7.42 -3.99 -9.69
C SER A 515 6.35 -4.29 -10.75
N PRO A 516 5.12 -4.70 -10.39
CA PRO A 516 4.13 -5.12 -11.36
C PRO A 516 3.71 -4.00 -12.30
N MET A 517 3.52 -4.32 -13.58
CA MET A 517 2.78 -3.47 -14.53
C MET A 517 1.29 -3.42 -14.15
N LEU A 518 0.66 -2.23 -14.26
CA LEU A 518 -0.69 -1.97 -13.77
C LEU A 518 -1.65 -1.51 -14.89
N GLY A 519 -2.77 -2.21 -15.05
CA GLY A 519 -3.81 -1.80 -15.99
C GLY A 519 -4.62 -0.58 -15.53
N SER A 520 -4.91 0.33 -16.46
CA SER A 520 -5.85 1.46 -16.34
C SER A 520 -7.31 1.02 -16.24
N ILE A 521 -8.18 1.91 -15.76
CA ILE A 521 -9.62 1.64 -15.61
C ILE A 521 -10.37 2.15 -16.85
N THR A 522 -11.35 1.37 -17.31
CA THR A 522 -12.34 1.79 -18.31
C THR A 522 -13.76 1.39 -17.83
N ARG A 523 -14.78 2.15 -18.24
CA ARG A 523 -16.17 2.05 -17.73
C ARG A 523 -17.20 1.50 -18.73
N SER A 524 -16.77 1.09 -19.91
CA SER A 524 -17.60 0.42 -20.93
C SER A 524 -16.69 -0.23 -21.96
N LEU A 525 -17.21 -1.18 -22.73
CA LEU A 525 -16.49 -1.75 -23.88
C LEU A 525 -16.27 -0.67 -24.96
N GLY A 526 -17.26 0.18 -25.25
CA GLY A 526 -17.09 1.30 -26.19
C GLY A 526 -15.92 2.23 -25.85
N ALA A 527 -15.78 2.64 -24.58
CA ALA A 527 -14.65 3.48 -24.13
C ALA A 527 -13.30 2.73 -24.03
N MET A 528 -13.29 1.42 -24.30
CA MET A 528 -12.08 0.59 -24.42
C MET A 528 -11.67 0.52 -25.90
N HIS A 529 -12.59 0.25 -26.82
CA HIS A 529 -12.33 0.35 -28.27
C HIS A 529 -11.89 1.77 -28.65
N GLU A 530 -12.52 2.82 -28.10
CA GLU A 530 -12.11 4.22 -28.34
C GLU A 530 -10.64 4.48 -27.96
N LYS A 531 -10.17 3.96 -26.82
CA LYS A 531 -8.78 4.15 -26.36
C LYS A 531 -7.77 3.38 -27.22
N LEU A 532 -8.11 2.14 -27.59
CA LEU A 532 -7.20 1.26 -28.33
C LEU A 532 -7.16 1.64 -29.82
N GLY A 533 -8.27 2.11 -30.38
CA GLY A 533 -8.42 2.38 -31.81
C GLY A 533 -8.32 1.10 -32.64
N PRO A 534 -7.84 1.16 -33.90
CA PRO A 534 -7.71 0.00 -34.79
C PRO A 534 -6.48 -0.88 -34.46
N ARG A 535 -6.05 -0.94 -33.19
CA ARG A 535 -4.86 -1.71 -32.79
C ARG A 535 -5.23 -3.14 -32.42
N ALA A 536 -4.40 -4.10 -32.81
CA ALA A 536 -4.50 -5.47 -32.32
C ALA A 536 -4.35 -5.51 -30.80
N PHE A 537 -5.31 -6.14 -30.12
CA PHE A 537 -5.31 -6.40 -28.69
C PHE A 537 -5.83 -7.80 -28.39
N VAL A 538 -5.46 -8.34 -27.23
CA VAL A 538 -6.09 -9.53 -26.65
C VAL A 538 -6.99 -9.12 -25.48
N SER A 539 -8.13 -9.78 -25.34
CA SER A 539 -8.93 -9.79 -24.11
C SER A 539 -8.62 -11.04 -23.30
N GLU A 540 -8.42 -10.93 -21.99
CA GLU A 540 -8.12 -12.03 -21.08
C GLU A 540 -9.07 -12.04 -19.88
N PHE A 541 -9.39 -13.22 -19.35
CA PHE A 541 -10.15 -13.36 -18.11
C PHE A 541 -9.43 -12.70 -16.93
N LYS A 542 -10.15 -11.85 -16.17
CA LYS A 542 -9.60 -11.17 -15.00
C LYS A 542 -9.98 -11.83 -13.67
N TYR A 543 -9.46 -13.02 -13.44
CA TYR A 543 -9.60 -13.82 -12.21
C TYR A 543 -9.54 -13.01 -10.88
N ASP A 544 -10.39 -13.36 -9.91
CA ASP A 544 -10.39 -12.84 -8.52
C ASP A 544 -9.44 -13.68 -7.65
N GLY A 545 -8.13 -13.39 -7.75
CA GLY A 545 -7.09 -14.17 -7.10
C GLY A 545 -6.04 -13.34 -6.37
N GLN A 546 -4.86 -13.94 -6.18
CA GLN A 546 -3.67 -13.28 -5.65
C GLN A 546 -2.53 -13.34 -6.70
N ARG A 547 -2.25 -12.21 -7.36
CA ARG A 547 -1.09 -12.07 -8.26
C ARG A 547 0.19 -12.56 -7.59
N CYS A 548 0.82 -13.54 -8.23
CA CYS A 548 2.07 -14.14 -7.83
C CYS A 548 3.07 -13.99 -8.98
N GLN A 549 4.21 -13.40 -8.67
CA GLN A 549 5.35 -13.37 -9.57
C GLN A 549 6.27 -14.54 -9.21
N ILE A 550 6.46 -15.45 -10.16
CA ILE A 550 7.21 -16.70 -9.96
C ILE A 550 8.60 -16.53 -10.56
N HIS A 551 9.63 -16.68 -9.73
CA HIS A 551 11.04 -16.65 -10.11
C HIS A 551 11.63 -18.05 -9.95
N ALA A 552 12.26 -18.58 -10.98
CA ALA A 552 12.89 -19.90 -10.94
C ALA A 552 14.25 -19.93 -11.66
N ILE A 553 15.18 -20.72 -11.13
CA ILE A 553 16.46 -21.06 -11.77
C ILE A 553 16.86 -22.50 -11.45
N TYR A 554 17.28 -23.24 -12.47
CA TYR A 554 17.91 -24.55 -12.36
C TYR A 554 19.41 -24.39 -12.18
N VAL A 555 19.96 -25.00 -11.14
CA VAL A 555 21.40 -25.05 -10.86
C VAL A 555 21.78 -26.51 -10.55
N PRO A 556 22.33 -27.24 -11.53
CA PRO A 556 22.68 -28.65 -11.34
C PRO A 556 23.77 -28.79 -10.27
N ARG A 557 23.78 -29.92 -9.54
CA ARG A 557 24.78 -30.21 -8.50
C ARG A 557 26.21 -30.21 -9.04
N SER A 558 26.41 -30.47 -10.33
CA SER A 558 27.69 -30.37 -11.04
C SER A 558 28.26 -28.95 -11.11
N ALA A 559 27.43 -27.90 -11.04
CA ALA A 559 27.88 -26.50 -10.93
C ALA A 559 28.46 -26.16 -9.53
N GLY A 560 28.39 -27.10 -8.59
CA GLY A 560 29.10 -27.07 -7.32
C GLY A 560 28.51 -26.12 -6.26
N PRO A 561 29.14 -26.05 -5.07
CA PRO A 561 28.67 -25.24 -3.95
C PRO A 561 28.82 -23.72 -4.16
N GLU A 562 29.42 -23.27 -5.26
CA GLU A 562 29.65 -21.85 -5.56
C GLU A 562 28.52 -21.27 -6.39
N ALA A 563 28.06 -21.95 -7.45
CA ALA A 563 26.84 -21.55 -8.16
C ALA A 563 25.59 -21.54 -7.26
N ARG A 564 25.53 -22.47 -6.30
CA ARG A 564 24.45 -22.50 -5.29
C ARG A 564 24.65 -21.50 -4.14
N ARG A 565 25.84 -20.90 -4.01
CA ARG A 565 26.11 -19.76 -3.13
C ARG A 565 25.82 -18.43 -3.81
N SER A 566 26.21 -18.21 -5.07
CA SER A 566 25.91 -16.95 -5.77
C SER A 566 24.40 -16.68 -5.81
N VAL A 567 23.58 -17.67 -6.17
CA VAL A 567 22.10 -17.57 -6.12
C VAL A 567 21.58 -17.17 -4.72
N LYS A 568 22.24 -17.59 -3.64
CA LYS A 568 21.89 -17.21 -2.26
C LYS A 568 22.46 -15.86 -1.83
N GLU A 569 23.71 -15.55 -2.17
CA GLU A 569 24.39 -14.33 -1.76
C GLU A 569 23.87 -13.11 -2.54
N GLU A 570 23.52 -13.28 -3.81
CA GLU A 570 22.80 -12.27 -4.60
C GLU A 570 21.37 -12.02 -4.11
N THR A 571 20.72 -13.00 -3.46
CA THR A 571 19.38 -12.82 -2.88
C THR A 571 19.36 -12.48 -1.38
N ALA A 572 20.49 -12.66 -0.67
CA ALA A 572 20.61 -12.43 0.79
C ALA A 572 21.50 -11.23 1.19
N ALA A 573 21.97 -10.43 0.23
CA ALA A 573 22.82 -9.26 0.46
C ALA A 573 22.22 -8.16 1.38
N SER A 574 20.95 -8.27 1.79
CA SER A 574 20.21 -7.29 2.59
C SER A 574 20.17 -7.56 4.10
N ASN A 575 20.01 -8.81 4.57
CA ASN A 575 20.00 -9.15 6.00
C ASN A 575 20.40 -10.61 6.30
N GLY A 576 21.16 -10.81 7.39
CA GLY A 576 21.64 -12.14 7.78
C GLY A 576 20.58 -13.01 8.48
N GLY A 577 20.43 -14.24 8.02
CA GLY A 577 19.85 -15.37 8.77
C GLY A 577 18.45 -15.84 8.38
N ALA A 578 17.72 -15.08 7.56
CA ALA A 578 16.41 -15.52 7.06
C ALA A 578 16.53 -16.57 5.94
N LYS A 579 15.62 -17.54 5.91
CA LYS A 579 15.48 -18.48 4.79
C LYS A 579 14.66 -17.80 3.68
N PHE A 580 15.32 -17.36 2.62
CA PHE A 580 14.65 -16.83 1.43
C PHE A 580 14.60 -17.90 0.33
N GLY A 581 13.44 -18.05 -0.31
CA GLY A 581 13.19 -19.07 -1.32
C GLY A 581 13.27 -20.52 -0.86
N LYS A 582 12.90 -21.44 -1.76
CA LYS A 582 12.92 -22.89 -1.54
C LYS A 582 13.77 -23.55 -2.63
N TRP A 583 14.60 -24.52 -2.27
CA TRP A 583 15.24 -25.43 -3.22
C TRP A 583 14.38 -26.68 -3.34
N VAL A 584 14.03 -27.06 -4.57
CA VAL A 584 12.98 -28.03 -4.90
C VAL A 584 13.42 -29.02 -6.00
N GLY A 585 12.59 -30.03 -6.21
CA GLY A 585 12.89 -31.22 -7.02
C GLY A 585 13.69 -32.28 -6.24
N LYS A 586 13.74 -33.51 -6.78
CA LYS A 586 14.44 -34.70 -6.28
C LYS A 586 15.83 -34.42 -5.72
N ASN A 587 16.60 -33.60 -6.44
CA ASN A 587 17.98 -33.26 -6.09
C ASN A 587 18.10 -31.91 -5.35
N GLY A 588 17.01 -31.14 -5.23
CA GLY A 588 17.05 -29.76 -4.79
C GLY A 588 17.86 -28.89 -5.75
N GLU A 589 17.70 -29.06 -7.06
CA GLU A 589 18.49 -28.37 -8.10
C GLU A 589 17.78 -27.14 -8.66
N VAL A 590 16.45 -27.05 -8.57
CA VAL A 590 15.71 -25.83 -8.89
C VAL A 590 15.60 -24.96 -7.63
N TYR A 591 15.81 -23.65 -7.76
CA TYR A 591 15.55 -22.65 -6.71
C TYR A 591 14.37 -21.77 -7.14
N VAL A 592 13.38 -21.65 -6.25
CA VAL A 592 12.13 -20.92 -6.49
C VAL A 592 11.94 -19.81 -5.45
N ARG A 593 11.48 -18.64 -5.90
CA ARG A 593 10.90 -17.58 -5.06
C ARG A 593 9.57 -17.12 -5.63
N LEU A 594 8.59 -16.92 -4.74
CA LEU A 594 7.25 -16.44 -5.06
C LEU A 594 7.03 -15.08 -4.41
N PHE A 595 6.50 -14.10 -5.16
CA PHE A 595 6.29 -12.74 -4.65
C PHE A 595 4.87 -12.22 -4.89
N SER A 596 4.35 -11.44 -3.95
CA SER A 596 3.02 -10.81 -4.04
C SER A 596 3.00 -9.59 -4.96
N ARG A 597 1.79 -9.11 -5.31
CA ARG A 597 1.54 -7.79 -5.94
C ARG A 597 2.19 -6.61 -5.20
N HIS A 598 2.53 -6.76 -3.92
CA HIS A 598 3.19 -5.75 -3.09
C HIS A 598 4.67 -6.07 -2.81
N LEU A 599 5.22 -7.04 -3.54
CA LEU A 599 6.61 -7.52 -3.45
C LEU A 599 6.93 -8.19 -2.11
N GLU A 600 5.93 -8.74 -1.43
CA GLU A 600 6.11 -9.56 -0.23
C GLU A 600 6.51 -10.98 -0.63
N GLU A 601 7.36 -11.64 0.16
CA GLU A 601 7.69 -13.07 -0.01
C GLU A 601 6.47 -13.95 0.27
N MET A 602 6.21 -14.95 -0.60
CA MET A 602 5.09 -15.89 -0.49
C MET A 602 5.51 -17.36 -0.66
N THR A 603 6.80 -17.67 -0.71
CA THR A 603 7.28 -19.02 -1.05
C THR A 603 6.81 -20.06 -0.01
N GLU A 604 6.82 -19.71 1.28
CA GLU A 604 6.33 -20.55 2.38
C GLU A 604 4.79 -20.68 2.44
N LYS A 605 4.04 -19.89 1.67
CA LYS A 605 2.56 -19.98 1.59
C LYS A 605 2.10 -21.03 0.56
N TYR A 606 2.92 -21.30 -0.45
CA TYR A 606 2.56 -22.09 -1.62
C TYR A 606 3.58 -23.19 -1.95
N PRO A 607 3.76 -24.19 -1.07
CA PRO A 607 4.67 -25.30 -1.35
C PRO A 607 4.23 -26.12 -2.57
N ASP A 608 2.92 -26.28 -2.77
CA ASP A 608 2.25 -26.84 -3.96
C ASP A 608 2.61 -26.12 -5.27
N ILE A 609 2.75 -24.80 -5.26
CA ILE A 609 3.27 -24.03 -6.41
C ILE A 609 4.78 -24.24 -6.56
N THR A 610 5.55 -24.28 -5.47
CA THR A 610 7.01 -24.49 -5.58
C THR A 610 7.37 -25.89 -6.10
N ASP A 611 6.59 -26.91 -5.78
CA ASP A 611 6.85 -28.30 -6.18
C ASP A 611 6.25 -28.63 -7.57
N MET A 612 5.37 -27.78 -8.09
CA MET A 612 4.93 -27.74 -9.50
C MET A 612 6.04 -27.22 -10.45
N VAL A 613 6.88 -26.28 -10.01
CA VAL A 613 7.87 -25.60 -10.89
C VAL A 613 8.91 -26.53 -11.55
N PRO A 614 9.51 -27.55 -10.86
CA PRO A 614 10.41 -28.51 -11.51
C PRO A 614 9.78 -29.23 -12.72
N ILE A 615 8.47 -29.52 -12.66
CA ILE A 615 7.73 -30.14 -13.76
C ILE A 615 7.58 -29.16 -14.92
N LEU A 616 7.17 -27.91 -14.65
CA LEU A 616 7.07 -26.85 -15.67
C LEU A 616 8.40 -26.48 -16.32
N MET A 617 9.53 -26.75 -15.67
CA MET A 617 10.87 -26.55 -16.24
C MET A 617 11.36 -27.75 -17.06
N GLY A 618 10.58 -28.83 -17.17
CA GLY A 618 10.97 -30.07 -17.85
C GLY A 618 12.04 -30.89 -17.12
N GLN A 619 12.29 -30.61 -15.84
CA GLN A 619 13.32 -31.27 -15.05
C GLN A 619 12.82 -32.58 -14.42
N GLU A 620 11.51 -32.71 -14.19
CA GLU A 620 10.86 -33.85 -13.53
C GLU A 620 9.48 -34.14 -14.18
N SER A 621 9.04 -35.40 -14.20
CA SER A 621 7.64 -35.75 -14.53
C SER A 621 6.73 -35.68 -13.30
N GLU A 622 5.40 -35.75 -13.48
CA GLU A 622 4.47 -35.85 -12.32
C GLU A 622 4.74 -37.11 -11.48
N SER A 623 5.08 -38.24 -12.12
CA SER A 623 5.51 -39.47 -11.42
C SER A 623 6.87 -39.36 -10.71
N ASP A 624 7.67 -38.34 -11.04
CA ASP A 624 8.96 -38.07 -10.39
C ASP A 624 8.84 -37.16 -9.16
N ALA A 625 7.73 -36.42 -9.05
CA ALA A 625 7.41 -35.59 -7.89
C ALA A 625 7.07 -36.50 -6.69
N ASN A 626 8.12 -36.90 -5.98
CA ASN A 626 8.11 -37.93 -4.92
C ASN A 626 7.37 -37.47 -3.64
N ILE A 627 6.06 -37.32 -3.75
CA ILE A 627 5.11 -37.21 -2.64
C ILE A 627 5.24 -38.51 -1.84
N GLY A 628 5.61 -38.39 -0.56
CA GLY A 628 6.18 -39.47 0.22
C GLY A 628 5.35 -40.77 0.20
N ALA A 629 5.86 -41.77 -0.52
CA ALA A 629 5.31 -43.12 -0.59
C ALA A 629 5.41 -43.82 0.78
N GLY A 630 4.43 -43.56 1.65
CA GLY A 630 4.37 -44.06 3.02
C GLY A 630 3.01 -43.91 3.71
N ALA A 631 2.01 -43.36 3.02
CA ALA A 631 0.60 -43.36 3.43
C ALA A 631 -0.27 -43.57 2.18
N PHE A 632 -1.44 -44.22 2.35
CA PHE A 632 -2.36 -44.60 1.27
C PHE A 632 -1.83 -45.63 0.24
N VAL A 633 -1.37 -46.77 0.76
CA VAL A 633 -1.68 -48.07 0.14
C VAL A 633 -2.54 -48.85 1.13
N ASP A 634 -3.85 -48.92 0.88
CA ASP A 634 -4.78 -50.02 1.24
C ASP A 634 -6.25 -49.55 1.23
N ALA A 635 -6.86 -49.54 0.04
CA ALA A 635 -8.31 -49.71 -0.16
C ALA A 635 -8.59 -50.04 -1.64
N ALA A 636 -9.69 -50.74 -1.91
CA ALA A 636 -10.31 -50.90 -3.23
C ALA A 636 -9.49 -51.55 -4.38
N ALA A 637 -8.43 -52.31 -4.09
CA ALA A 637 -7.88 -53.28 -5.04
C ALA A 637 -8.78 -54.54 -5.14
N SER A 638 -9.96 -54.40 -5.78
CA SER A 638 -10.90 -55.52 -6.00
C SER A 638 -11.12 -55.79 -7.48
N SER A 639 -10.51 -56.88 -7.97
CA SER A 639 -10.57 -57.36 -9.34
C SER A 639 -12.00 -57.51 -9.88
N THR A 640 -12.25 -56.91 -11.06
CA THR A 640 -13.14 -57.53 -12.07
C THR A 640 -12.41 -57.56 -13.40
N LYS A 641 -12.11 -58.76 -13.91
CA LYS A 641 -11.70 -58.96 -15.31
C LYS A 641 -12.96 -59.05 -16.17
N LEU A 642 -12.98 -58.35 -17.29
CA LEU A 642 -13.80 -58.68 -18.45
C LEU A 642 -12.97 -58.47 -19.72
N GLN A 643 -13.31 -59.22 -20.77
CA GLN A 643 -12.51 -59.30 -21.99
C GLN A 643 -13.07 -58.40 -23.09
N SER A 644 -12.23 -58.16 -24.08
CA SER A 644 -12.56 -57.49 -25.34
C SER A 644 -13.86 -57.98 -25.99
N ASP A 645 -14.71 -57.02 -26.35
CA ASP A 645 -15.34 -57.00 -27.67
C ASP A 645 -15.26 -55.57 -28.21
N GLY A 646 -15.38 -55.37 -29.52
CA GLY A 646 -14.94 -54.14 -30.19
C GLY A 646 -15.95 -53.51 -31.14
N THR A 647 -16.21 -52.22 -30.93
CA THR A 647 -16.75 -51.31 -31.96
C THR A 647 -16.01 -49.97 -31.86
N VAL A 648 -15.23 -49.63 -32.88
CA VAL A 648 -14.67 -48.28 -33.02
C VAL A 648 -15.76 -47.39 -33.63
N ALA A 649 -16.04 -46.27 -32.98
CA ALA A 649 -16.71 -45.12 -33.59
C ALA A 649 -15.64 -44.01 -33.71
N GLU A 650 -15.56 -43.40 -34.89
CA GLU A 650 -14.56 -42.36 -35.16
C GLU A 650 -14.92 -41.08 -34.39
N ALA A 651 -13.92 -40.49 -33.75
CA ALA A 651 -13.92 -39.13 -33.20
C ALA A 651 -12.66 -38.43 -33.72
N ASP A 652 -12.76 -37.16 -34.07
CA ASP A 652 -11.74 -36.47 -34.87
C ASP A 652 -10.33 -36.55 -34.28
N GLU A 653 -9.37 -36.94 -35.12
CA GLU A 653 -7.94 -36.90 -34.79
C GLU A 653 -7.44 -35.45 -34.78
N LEU A 654 -7.51 -34.81 -33.61
CA LEU A 654 -6.59 -33.71 -33.30
C LEU A 654 -5.16 -34.26 -33.32
N GLU A 655 -4.32 -33.74 -34.22
CA GLU A 655 -2.91 -34.14 -34.36
C GLU A 655 -2.14 -33.94 -33.05
N TYR A 656 -1.98 -35.00 -32.26
CA TYR A 656 -1.01 -35.03 -31.17
C TYR A 656 0.41 -34.99 -31.76
N PRO A 657 1.27 -34.03 -31.36
CA PRO A 657 2.66 -34.02 -31.79
C PRO A 657 3.38 -35.32 -31.42
N THR A 658 4.11 -35.88 -32.37
CA THR A 658 4.94 -37.08 -32.20
C THR A 658 5.91 -36.98 -31.02
N GLU A 659 6.23 -38.09 -30.37
CA GLU A 659 6.99 -38.14 -29.09
C GLU A 659 8.39 -37.48 -29.11
N ASP A 660 8.94 -37.15 -30.29
CA ASP A 660 10.18 -36.38 -30.45
C ASP A 660 10.07 -34.90 -29.97
N GLY A 661 8.86 -34.42 -29.65
CA GLY A 661 8.55 -33.01 -29.33
C GLY A 661 9.12 -32.41 -28.01
N LYS A 662 10.15 -32.98 -27.39
CA LYS A 662 10.76 -32.42 -26.16
C LYS A 662 11.66 -31.22 -26.47
N GLY A 663 11.05 -30.04 -26.55
CA GLY A 663 11.76 -28.76 -26.60
C GLY A 663 12.72 -28.55 -25.42
N GLU A 664 13.76 -27.73 -25.61
CA GLU A 664 14.89 -27.61 -24.67
C GLU A 664 14.43 -27.28 -23.23
N PRO A 665 14.97 -27.96 -22.20
CA PRO A 665 14.52 -27.78 -20.82
C PRO A 665 14.83 -26.36 -20.32
N ILE A 666 13.86 -25.76 -19.63
CA ILE A 666 13.96 -24.38 -19.16
C ILE A 666 14.99 -24.33 -18.04
N THR A 667 15.94 -23.42 -18.17
CA THR A 667 17.01 -23.15 -17.19
C THR A 667 16.60 -22.09 -16.18
N SER A 668 15.80 -21.09 -16.59
CA SER A 668 15.41 -19.98 -15.73
C SER A 668 14.24 -19.17 -16.27
N PHE A 669 13.40 -18.60 -15.40
CA PHE A 669 12.35 -17.68 -15.80
C PHE A 669 11.91 -16.70 -14.71
N ILE A 670 11.22 -15.64 -15.14
CA ILE A 670 10.36 -14.81 -14.29
C ILE A 670 9.03 -14.59 -15.03
N MET A 671 7.93 -15.08 -14.45
CA MET A 671 6.56 -14.92 -14.98
C MET A 671 5.63 -14.23 -13.98
N ASP A 672 4.58 -13.59 -14.48
CA ASP A 672 3.45 -13.10 -13.69
C ASP A 672 2.22 -14.01 -13.92
N ALA A 673 1.60 -14.44 -12.83
CA ALA A 673 0.38 -15.24 -12.81
C ALA A 673 -0.59 -14.72 -11.75
N GLU A 674 -1.87 -15.08 -11.84
CA GLU A 674 -2.84 -14.91 -10.74
C GLU A 674 -3.11 -16.30 -10.12
N VAL A 675 -2.93 -16.42 -8.80
CA VAL A 675 -3.23 -17.66 -8.06
C VAL A 675 -4.69 -17.61 -7.60
N VAL A 676 -5.48 -18.61 -7.96
CA VAL A 676 -6.93 -18.65 -7.71
C VAL A 676 -7.27 -19.91 -6.91
N ALA A 677 -8.23 -19.85 -5.99
CA ALA A 677 -8.72 -21.04 -5.31
C ALA A 677 -9.57 -21.88 -6.27
N MET A 678 -9.55 -23.21 -6.10
CA MET A 678 -10.36 -24.13 -6.90
C MET A 678 -11.00 -25.21 -6.02
N ASP A 679 -12.11 -25.79 -6.48
CA ASP A 679 -12.63 -27.04 -5.93
C ASP A 679 -11.82 -28.25 -6.43
N LEU A 680 -12.28 -29.47 -6.14
CA LEU A 680 -11.61 -30.69 -6.59
C LEU A 680 -11.75 -30.90 -8.11
N ASP A 681 -12.94 -30.64 -8.64
CA ASP A 681 -13.34 -30.76 -10.06
C ASP A 681 -12.66 -29.70 -10.95
N GLY A 682 -12.08 -28.66 -10.35
CA GLY A 682 -11.31 -27.62 -11.03
C GLY A 682 -12.10 -26.34 -11.36
N ARG A 683 -13.29 -26.15 -10.78
CA ARG A 683 -14.06 -24.90 -10.86
C ARG A 683 -13.39 -23.82 -10.01
N LEU A 684 -13.54 -22.57 -10.43
CA LEU A 684 -12.95 -21.41 -9.74
C LEU A 684 -13.76 -21.06 -8.48
N LEU A 685 -13.05 -20.77 -7.38
CA LEU A 685 -13.64 -20.34 -6.11
C LEU A 685 -13.25 -18.89 -5.76
N PRO A 686 -14.14 -18.09 -5.13
CA PRO A 686 -13.88 -16.69 -4.84
C PRO A 686 -12.63 -16.43 -3.97
N PHE A 687 -12.06 -15.23 -4.07
CA PHE A 687 -10.86 -14.84 -3.30
C PHE A 687 -11.01 -15.00 -1.78
N GLN A 688 -12.23 -14.91 -1.23
CA GLN A 688 -12.47 -15.13 0.20
C GLN A 688 -12.06 -16.55 0.65
N THR A 689 -12.18 -17.56 -0.22
CA THR A 689 -11.68 -18.92 0.03
C THR A 689 -10.15 -18.95 0.03
N LEU A 690 -9.50 -18.30 -0.93
CA LEU A 690 -8.03 -18.17 -0.99
C LEU A 690 -7.45 -17.39 0.19
N ALA A 691 -8.20 -16.41 0.73
CA ALA A 691 -7.81 -15.58 1.86
C ALA A 691 -7.76 -16.36 3.20
N ASN A 692 -8.51 -17.46 3.30
CA ASN A 692 -8.51 -18.36 4.47
C ASN A 692 -7.29 -19.29 4.52
N ARG A 693 -6.48 -19.36 3.46
CA ARG A 693 -5.27 -20.20 3.41
C ARG A 693 -4.17 -19.64 4.31
N SER A 694 -3.57 -20.53 5.13
CA SER A 694 -2.43 -20.24 6.01
C SER A 694 -1.32 -19.45 5.31
N ARG A 695 -0.65 -18.54 6.04
CA ARG A 695 0.25 -17.54 5.44
C ARG A 695 1.76 -17.84 5.55
N LYS A 696 2.15 -18.74 6.45
CA LYS A 696 3.55 -19.11 6.77
C LYS A 696 3.59 -20.57 7.19
N ASP A 697 4.79 -21.17 7.12
CA ASP A 697 5.07 -22.53 7.59
C ASP A 697 4.06 -23.59 7.07
N VAL A 698 3.58 -23.43 5.83
CA VAL A 698 2.52 -24.29 5.28
C VAL A 698 3.11 -25.65 4.92
N ILE A 699 2.65 -26.70 5.60
CA ILE A 699 2.97 -28.09 5.28
C ILE A 699 2.05 -28.54 4.13
N LEU A 700 2.61 -29.27 3.17
CA LEU A 700 1.92 -29.68 1.94
C LEU A 700 0.61 -30.46 2.23
N HIS A 701 0.63 -31.35 3.23
CA HIS A 701 -0.52 -32.16 3.63
C HIS A 701 -1.60 -31.40 4.42
N ASP A 702 -1.33 -30.18 4.90
CA ASP A 702 -2.30 -29.34 5.62
C ASP A 702 -3.10 -28.41 4.67
N ILE A 703 -2.88 -28.50 3.36
CA ILE A 703 -3.54 -27.66 2.36
C ILE A 703 -5.00 -28.08 2.19
N LYS A 704 -5.91 -27.27 2.74
CA LYS A 704 -7.37 -27.41 2.60
C LYS A 704 -7.97 -26.67 1.40
N VAL A 705 -7.17 -25.88 0.68
CA VAL A 705 -7.59 -25.04 -0.45
C VAL A 705 -6.63 -25.27 -1.62
N LYS A 706 -7.07 -26.11 -2.57
CA LYS A 706 -6.41 -26.34 -3.87
C LYS A 706 -6.36 -25.01 -4.63
N VAL A 707 -5.31 -24.82 -5.43
CA VAL A 707 -5.13 -23.60 -6.22
C VAL A 707 -4.73 -23.91 -7.66
N GLY A 708 -5.17 -23.04 -8.56
CA GLY A 708 -4.67 -22.93 -9.93
C GLY A 708 -3.79 -21.70 -10.08
N VAL A 709 -2.78 -21.81 -10.94
CA VAL A 709 -1.84 -20.75 -11.33
C VAL A 709 -2.13 -20.41 -12.78
N PHE A 710 -2.72 -19.24 -13.00
CA PHE A 710 -3.13 -18.76 -14.33
C PHE A 710 -2.13 -17.70 -14.81
N ALA A 711 -1.19 -18.09 -15.66
CA ALA A 711 -0.09 -17.25 -16.14
C ALA A 711 -0.53 -16.29 -17.26
N PHE A 712 -0.07 -15.05 -17.23
CA PHE A 712 -0.48 -13.99 -18.16
C PHE A 712 0.63 -13.07 -18.68
N ASP A 713 1.87 -13.19 -18.18
CA ASP A 713 3.03 -12.51 -18.78
C ASP A 713 4.35 -13.22 -18.41
N LEU A 714 5.38 -13.03 -19.23
CA LEU A 714 6.71 -13.60 -19.10
C LEU A 714 7.76 -12.50 -19.26
N MET A 715 8.42 -12.12 -18.16
CA MET A 715 9.32 -10.96 -18.09
C MET A 715 10.80 -11.33 -18.28
N TYR A 716 11.14 -12.62 -18.14
CA TYR A 716 12.49 -13.15 -18.27
C TYR A 716 12.44 -14.64 -18.61
N LEU A 717 13.32 -15.11 -19.49
CA LEU A 717 13.47 -16.53 -19.87
C LEU A 717 14.93 -16.82 -20.26
N ASP A 718 15.48 -17.93 -19.76
CA ASP A 718 16.74 -18.57 -20.20
C ASP A 718 17.93 -17.61 -20.45
N GLY A 719 18.10 -16.61 -19.58
CA GLY A 719 19.16 -15.60 -19.65
C GLY A 719 18.67 -14.21 -20.02
N GLU A 720 17.58 -14.10 -20.78
CA GLU A 720 17.15 -12.87 -21.46
C GLU A 720 16.02 -12.11 -20.75
N SER A 721 16.12 -10.77 -20.77
CA SER A 721 15.12 -9.87 -20.21
C SER A 721 14.09 -9.45 -21.25
N LEU A 722 12.90 -10.05 -21.19
CA LEU A 722 11.83 -9.83 -22.15
C LEU A 722 11.06 -8.51 -21.95
N LEU A 723 11.37 -7.72 -20.91
CA LEU A 723 10.66 -6.49 -20.55
C LEU A 723 10.48 -5.49 -21.72
N LYS A 724 11.47 -5.39 -22.61
CA LYS A 724 11.45 -4.50 -23.79
C LYS A 724 10.77 -5.11 -25.03
N SER A 725 10.35 -6.36 -25.00
CA SER A 725 9.69 -7.04 -26.13
C SER A 725 8.19 -6.70 -26.17
N SER A 726 7.56 -6.75 -27.35
CA SER A 726 6.12 -6.55 -27.49
C SER A 726 5.33 -7.61 -26.69
N PHE A 727 4.09 -7.30 -26.30
CA PHE A 727 3.30 -8.25 -25.51
C PHE A 727 3.03 -9.54 -26.27
N ARG A 728 2.80 -9.47 -27.59
CA ARG A 728 2.70 -10.65 -28.46
C ARG A 728 3.93 -11.56 -28.35
N THR A 729 5.15 -11.02 -28.39
CA THR A 729 6.38 -11.83 -28.22
C THR A 729 6.42 -12.53 -26.87
N ARG A 730 6.04 -11.86 -25.78
CA ARG A 730 6.06 -12.45 -24.43
C ARG A 730 4.96 -13.50 -24.24
N CYS A 731 3.78 -13.26 -24.81
CA CYS A 731 2.65 -14.20 -24.82
C CYS A 731 3.01 -15.48 -25.61
N ASN A 732 3.55 -15.34 -26.82
CA ASN A 732 3.95 -16.47 -27.65
C ASN A 732 5.04 -17.31 -26.97
N LEU A 733 6.02 -16.68 -26.31
CA LEU A 733 7.05 -17.39 -25.52
C LEU A 733 6.47 -18.07 -24.27
N LEU A 734 5.46 -17.48 -23.62
CA LEU A 734 4.76 -18.11 -22.50
C LEU A 734 4.02 -19.38 -22.95
N HIS A 735 3.24 -19.29 -24.03
CA HIS A 735 2.42 -20.41 -24.52
C HIS A 735 3.25 -21.54 -25.16
N SER A 736 4.32 -21.21 -25.88
CA SER A 736 5.17 -22.22 -26.54
C SER A 736 6.19 -22.92 -25.62
N ARG A 737 6.50 -22.35 -24.45
CA ARG A 737 7.51 -22.91 -23.52
C ARG A 737 6.92 -23.55 -22.27
N PHE A 738 5.77 -23.09 -21.78
CA PHE A 738 5.17 -23.57 -20.53
C PHE A 738 3.83 -24.26 -20.80
N LEU A 739 3.85 -25.57 -21.07
CA LEU A 739 2.61 -26.31 -21.33
C LEU A 739 1.68 -26.34 -20.09
N PRO A 740 0.34 -26.27 -20.27
CA PRO A 740 -0.63 -26.46 -19.18
C PRO A 740 -0.43 -27.78 -18.43
N LEU A 741 -0.57 -27.75 -17.10
CA LEU A 741 -0.41 -28.92 -16.23
C LEU A 741 -1.67 -29.09 -15.37
N SER A 742 -2.39 -30.18 -15.58
CA SER A 742 -3.55 -30.59 -14.78
C SER A 742 -3.19 -31.83 -13.97
N PRO A 743 -2.52 -31.69 -12.81
CA PRO A 743 -2.02 -32.82 -12.05
C PRO A 743 -3.16 -33.61 -11.41
N GLN A 744 -2.99 -34.93 -11.37
CA GLN A 744 -3.88 -35.85 -10.65
C GLN A 744 -3.72 -35.68 -9.13
N SER A 745 -2.51 -35.36 -8.68
CA SER A 745 -2.24 -35.10 -7.26
C SER A 745 -2.83 -33.76 -6.79
N PRO A 746 -3.67 -33.72 -5.74
CA PRO A 746 -4.18 -32.47 -5.17
C PRO A 746 -3.09 -31.67 -4.41
N LEU A 747 -1.89 -32.24 -4.25
CA LEU A 747 -0.75 -31.60 -3.58
C LEU A 747 0.15 -30.80 -4.55
N ILE A 748 -0.12 -30.87 -5.86
CA ILE A 748 0.56 -30.07 -6.89
C ILE A 748 -0.46 -29.05 -7.40
N ALA A 749 -0.05 -27.79 -7.57
CA ALA A 749 -0.94 -26.77 -8.14
C ALA A 749 -1.21 -27.03 -9.63
N ARG A 750 -2.41 -26.69 -10.10
CA ARG A 750 -2.72 -26.68 -11.55
C ARG A 750 -2.00 -25.50 -12.20
N PHE A 751 -1.41 -25.69 -13.37
CA PHE A 751 -0.90 -24.61 -14.22
C PHE A 751 -1.74 -24.47 -15.48
N ALA A 752 -2.07 -23.24 -15.85
CA ALA A 752 -2.69 -22.91 -17.11
C ALA A 752 -2.27 -21.50 -17.54
N HIS A 753 -2.50 -21.17 -18.81
CA HIS A 753 -2.55 -19.78 -19.24
C HIS A 753 -3.89 -19.16 -18.84
N VAL A 754 -3.98 -17.84 -18.81
CA VAL A 754 -5.27 -17.15 -18.72
C VAL A 754 -6.08 -17.40 -20.00
N GLN A 755 -7.38 -17.67 -19.85
CA GLN A 755 -8.29 -17.78 -20.99
C GLN A 755 -8.34 -16.43 -21.73
N SER A 756 -8.30 -16.47 -23.06
CA SER A 756 -8.05 -15.29 -23.90
C SER A 756 -8.82 -15.31 -25.23
N CYS A 757 -9.09 -14.13 -25.76
CA CYS A 757 -9.74 -13.88 -27.05
C CYS A 757 -8.93 -12.81 -27.82
N GLU A 758 -8.29 -13.20 -28.93
CA GLU A 758 -7.62 -12.29 -29.89
C GLU A 758 -8.59 -11.83 -31.00
N SER A 759 -9.71 -11.21 -30.61
CA SER A 759 -10.60 -10.50 -31.54
C SER A 759 -10.69 -9.02 -31.16
N THR A 760 -10.69 -8.15 -32.18
CA THR A 760 -10.96 -6.71 -32.04
C THR A 760 -12.44 -6.35 -32.25
N ASP A 761 -13.26 -7.33 -32.63
CA ASP A 761 -14.70 -7.13 -32.84
C ASP A 761 -15.44 -6.84 -31.52
N PRO A 762 -16.33 -5.83 -31.46
CA PRO A 762 -17.06 -5.52 -30.23
C PRO A 762 -17.97 -6.63 -29.72
N ASP A 763 -18.59 -7.42 -30.60
CA ASP A 763 -19.55 -8.46 -30.19
C ASP A 763 -18.83 -9.72 -29.68
N ASP A 764 -17.70 -10.10 -30.29
CA ASP A 764 -16.81 -11.13 -29.76
C ASP A 764 -16.30 -10.78 -28.37
N VAL A 765 -15.83 -9.54 -28.18
CA VAL A 765 -15.34 -9.06 -26.88
C VAL A 765 -16.47 -8.91 -25.86
N ALA A 766 -17.69 -8.58 -26.28
CA ALA A 766 -18.87 -8.56 -25.42
C ALA A 766 -19.26 -9.97 -24.96
N ARG A 767 -19.33 -10.95 -25.87
CA ARG A 767 -19.58 -12.37 -25.55
C ARG A 767 -18.52 -12.91 -24.58
N PHE A 768 -17.24 -12.61 -24.84
CA PHE A 768 -16.13 -12.99 -23.94
C PHE A 768 -16.19 -12.31 -22.56
N PHE A 769 -16.68 -11.06 -22.47
CA PHE A 769 -16.90 -10.36 -21.20
C PHE A 769 -18.08 -10.92 -20.38
N SER A 770 -19.11 -11.46 -21.04
CA SER A 770 -20.18 -12.22 -20.37
C SER A 770 -19.68 -13.57 -19.85
N GLN A 771 -18.97 -14.33 -20.68
CA GLN A 771 -18.36 -15.61 -20.30
C GLN A 771 -17.44 -15.46 -19.08
N ALA A 772 -16.64 -14.39 -19.02
CA ALA A 772 -15.80 -14.09 -17.86
C ALA A 772 -16.61 -13.90 -16.55
N GLN A 773 -17.83 -13.38 -16.60
CA GLN A 773 -18.70 -13.21 -15.43
C GLN A 773 -19.35 -14.54 -15.00
N GLU A 774 -19.74 -15.39 -15.95
CA GLU A 774 -20.26 -16.74 -15.69
C GLU A 774 -19.22 -17.61 -14.96
N TYR A 775 -17.97 -17.56 -15.43
CA TYR A 775 -16.79 -18.14 -14.79
C TYR A 775 -16.30 -17.37 -13.54
N LYS A 776 -17.11 -16.45 -12.99
CA LYS A 776 -16.88 -15.72 -11.72
C LYS A 776 -15.58 -14.91 -11.67
N CYS A 777 -15.04 -14.48 -12.81
CA CYS A 777 -13.94 -13.52 -12.86
C CYS A 777 -14.45 -12.09 -12.60
N GLU A 778 -13.56 -11.15 -12.23
CA GLU A 778 -13.94 -9.75 -11.99
C GLU A 778 -14.37 -8.99 -13.28
N GLY A 779 -14.25 -9.63 -14.45
CA GLY A 779 -14.35 -9.04 -15.79
C GLY A 779 -13.17 -9.45 -16.66
N ILE A 780 -12.68 -8.54 -17.51
CA ILE A 780 -11.56 -8.79 -18.43
C ILE A 780 -10.40 -7.79 -18.27
N MET A 781 -9.17 -8.27 -18.51
CA MET A 781 -8.01 -7.45 -18.88
C MET A 781 -7.97 -7.33 -20.39
N VAL A 782 -7.58 -6.17 -20.93
CA VAL A 782 -7.38 -6.01 -22.38
C VAL A 782 -6.01 -5.39 -22.64
N LYS A 783 -5.19 -6.04 -23.47
CA LYS A 783 -3.77 -5.72 -23.68
C LYS A 783 -3.48 -5.47 -25.16
N SER A 784 -2.91 -4.32 -25.48
CA SER A 784 -2.33 -4.06 -26.81
C SER A 784 -1.21 -5.06 -27.09
N LEU A 785 -1.29 -5.79 -28.20
CA LEU A 785 -0.34 -6.87 -28.55
C LEU A 785 0.99 -6.30 -29.06
N ASP A 786 0.90 -5.38 -30.02
CA ASP A 786 2.02 -4.88 -30.82
C ASP A 786 2.27 -3.38 -30.57
N HIS A 787 3.39 -2.83 -31.03
CA HIS A 787 3.69 -1.40 -30.92
C HIS A 787 2.85 -0.57 -31.90
N HIS A 788 2.57 0.69 -31.54
CA HIS A 788 1.70 1.58 -32.34
C HIS A 788 2.20 1.92 -33.76
N TRP A 789 3.42 1.52 -34.13
CA TRP A 789 4.02 1.65 -35.47
C TRP A 789 4.19 0.30 -36.19
N GLU A 790 3.81 -0.81 -35.55
CA GLU A 790 3.81 -2.17 -36.11
C GLU A 790 2.43 -2.58 -36.65
N ALA A 791 1.40 -1.76 -36.44
CA ALA A 791 0.08 -1.97 -37.00
C ALA A 791 0.14 -1.97 -38.55
N PRO A 792 -0.52 -2.91 -39.24
CA PRO A 792 -0.61 -2.90 -40.70
C PRO A 792 -1.18 -1.57 -41.21
N VAL A 793 -0.58 -1.03 -42.26
CA VAL A 793 -1.20 0.06 -43.03
C VAL A 793 -2.17 -0.60 -43.99
N ASP A 794 -3.47 -0.33 -43.83
CA ASP A 794 -4.51 -0.89 -44.70
C ASP A 794 -4.18 -0.64 -46.17
N ARG A 795 -3.91 -1.73 -46.90
CA ARG A 795 -3.94 -1.68 -48.36
C ARG A 795 -5.39 -1.52 -48.75
N LYS A 796 -5.73 -0.40 -49.38
CA LYS A 796 -7.00 -0.29 -50.09
C LYS A 796 -6.93 -1.18 -51.33
N ASP A 797 -7.59 -2.32 -51.27
CA ASP A 797 -7.98 -3.04 -52.47
C ASP A 797 -8.98 -2.17 -53.25
N GLY A 798 -8.78 -2.04 -54.56
CA GLY A 798 -9.48 -1.06 -55.39
C GLY A 798 -8.75 -0.80 -56.71
N GLU A 799 -9.14 -1.59 -57.70
CA GLU A 799 -8.74 -1.63 -59.12
C GLU A 799 -8.39 -0.29 -59.78
N ASP A 800 -7.35 -0.29 -60.62
CA ASP A 800 -7.42 0.19 -62.02
C ASP A 800 -6.27 -0.44 -62.84
N ASP A 801 -6.45 -0.57 -64.17
CA ASP A 801 -5.75 -1.54 -65.02
C ASP A 801 -4.87 -0.90 -66.14
N ALA A 802 -4.02 -1.72 -66.81
CA ALA A 802 -3.21 -1.45 -68.03
C ALA A 802 -2.08 -0.38 -67.93
N ASP A 803 -0.88 -0.48 -68.53
CA ASP A 803 -0.45 -1.11 -69.81
C ASP A 803 1.11 -1.21 -69.93
N ALA A 804 1.59 -1.98 -70.91
CA ALA A 804 2.90 -2.06 -71.60
C ALA A 804 4.22 -1.49 -71.00
N GLY A 805 5.30 -2.31 -71.05
CA GLY A 805 6.69 -1.81 -70.95
C GLY A 805 7.81 -2.87 -70.82
N GLU A 806 8.17 -3.58 -71.90
CA GLU A 806 9.33 -4.50 -71.90
C GLU A 806 10.70 -3.79 -71.90
N SER A 807 11.65 -4.24 -71.08
CA SER A 807 13.09 -4.32 -71.42
C SER A 807 13.89 -5.11 -70.36
N GLY A 808 14.92 -5.86 -70.78
CA GLY A 808 15.93 -6.48 -69.88
C GLY A 808 16.93 -5.44 -69.35
N ASP A 809 18.01 -5.75 -68.63
CA ASP A 809 18.72 -7.01 -68.33
C ASP A 809 19.71 -6.72 -67.14
N GLY A 810 20.29 -7.64 -66.36
CA GLY A 810 20.26 -9.11 -66.30
C GLY A 810 21.43 -9.62 -65.40
N THR A 811 21.34 -10.87 -64.88
CA THR A 811 22.31 -11.49 -63.92
C THR A 811 22.41 -10.76 -62.55
N ASP A 812 22.96 -11.30 -61.45
CA ASP A 812 23.51 -12.63 -61.11
C ASP A 812 23.15 -13.00 -59.64
N VAL A 813 23.50 -14.21 -59.19
CA VAL A 813 23.23 -14.75 -57.84
C VAL A 813 24.13 -14.14 -56.75
N GLY A 814 23.56 -13.86 -55.58
CA GLY A 814 24.32 -13.55 -54.36
C GLY A 814 23.52 -13.78 -53.08
N GLU A 815 23.90 -14.77 -52.28
CA GLU A 815 23.44 -14.88 -50.88
C GLU A 815 24.07 -13.78 -50.03
N ASP A 816 23.31 -13.13 -49.13
CA ASP A 816 23.92 -12.39 -48.02
C ASP A 816 23.13 -12.49 -46.71
N ARG A 817 23.80 -12.96 -45.66
CA ARG A 817 23.20 -13.29 -44.34
C ARG A 817 23.32 -12.12 -43.37
N ALA A 818 22.47 -11.10 -43.53
CA ALA A 818 22.58 -9.83 -42.80
C ALA A 818 21.55 -9.62 -41.67
N ALA A 819 21.20 -10.64 -40.89
CA ALA A 819 20.15 -10.59 -39.86
C ALA A 819 20.57 -10.79 -38.38
N PRO A 820 21.53 -10.01 -37.83
CA PRO A 820 21.57 -9.77 -36.38
C PRO A 820 21.55 -8.27 -35.98
N ASN A 821 21.96 -7.37 -36.88
CA ASN A 821 22.27 -5.97 -36.52
C ASN A 821 21.06 -5.02 -36.37
N ARG A 822 19.83 -5.50 -36.57
CA ARG A 822 18.61 -4.66 -36.47
C ARG A 822 18.08 -4.56 -35.04
N LEU A 823 18.15 -5.65 -34.26
CA LEU A 823 17.64 -5.71 -32.89
C LEU A 823 18.45 -4.83 -31.92
N HIS A 824 19.78 -4.81 -32.06
CA HIS A 824 20.67 -4.00 -31.21
C HIS A 824 20.45 -2.49 -31.32
N LYS A 825 19.88 -1.98 -32.43
CA LYS A 825 19.64 -0.53 -32.62
C LYS A 825 18.33 -0.02 -32.02
N LEU A 826 17.39 -0.89 -31.64
CA LEU A 826 16.16 -0.46 -30.93
C LEU A 826 16.40 -0.20 -29.43
N ALA A 827 17.54 -0.62 -28.88
CA ALA A 827 17.85 -0.46 -27.45
C ALA A 827 17.94 1.00 -26.99
N ASP A 828 18.31 1.91 -27.90
CA ASP A 828 18.69 3.30 -27.63
C ASP A 828 17.65 4.35 -28.06
N VAL A 829 16.47 3.95 -28.56
CA VAL A 829 15.35 4.88 -28.84
C VAL A 829 14.67 5.27 -27.52
N VAL A 830 15.21 6.32 -26.87
CA VAL A 830 14.82 6.72 -25.50
C VAL A 830 14.00 8.02 -25.44
N ASP A 831 14.08 8.86 -26.48
CA ASP A 831 13.93 10.32 -26.37
C ASP A 831 12.52 10.92 -26.56
N ASP A 832 11.53 10.24 -27.17
CA ASP A 832 10.19 10.83 -27.43
C ASP A 832 9.26 10.91 -26.19
N ASP A 833 9.69 10.36 -25.05
CA ASP A 833 8.82 10.00 -23.93
C ASP A 833 8.74 11.08 -22.81
N LEU A 834 9.09 12.33 -23.12
CA LEU A 834 9.29 13.42 -22.14
C LEU A 834 8.00 14.11 -21.65
N ALA A 835 6.82 13.58 -22.00
CA ALA A 835 5.52 14.09 -21.57
C ALA A 835 5.22 13.73 -20.09
N MET A 836 5.43 14.70 -19.19
CA MET A 836 5.41 14.53 -17.73
C MET A 836 4.26 13.67 -17.17
N ASP A 837 4.59 12.71 -16.28
CA ASP A 837 3.65 11.81 -15.59
C ASP A 837 2.89 12.49 -14.43
N ASN A 838 2.09 13.52 -14.73
CA ASN A 838 1.22 14.21 -13.76
C ASN A 838 -0.26 13.80 -13.93
N GLU A 839 -0.57 12.51 -13.80
CA GLU A 839 -1.97 12.02 -13.85
C GLU A 839 -2.84 12.52 -12.67
N ASP A 840 -2.21 12.90 -11.54
CA ASP A 840 -2.88 13.30 -10.29
C ASP A 840 -3.64 14.66 -10.35
N GLU A 841 -3.38 15.54 -11.33
CA GLU A 841 -3.99 16.90 -11.37
C GLU A 841 -5.11 17.06 -12.41
N ALA A 842 -5.37 16.05 -13.26
CA ALA A 842 -6.28 16.14 -14.41
C ALA A 842 -7.78 15.91 -14.10
N VAL A 843 -8.28 16.31 -12.92
CA VAL A 843 -9.70 16.17 -12.53
C VAL A 843 -10.25 17.45 -11.88
N GLN A 844 -10.03 18.61 -12.52
CA GLN A 844 -10.70 19.86 -12.12
C GLN A 844 -10.74 20.98 -13.18
N THR A 845 -11.34 20.74 -14.35
CA THR A 845 -11.94 21.79 -15.21
C THR A 845 -12.84 21.16 -16.29
N LEU A 846 -14.09 20.86 -15.93
CA LEU A 846 -15.20 20.75 -16.88
C LEU A 846 -16.33 21.62 -16.35
N ASP A 847 -16.45 22.82 -16.92
CA ASP A 847 -17.65 23.66 -16.89
C ASP A 847 -17.66 24.44 -18.21
N ASP A 848 -18.83 24.61 -18.82
CA ASP A 848 -18.96 24.83 -20.27
C ASP A 848 -19.22 26.32 -20.62
N GLY A 849 -18.77 26.77 -21.80
CA GLY A 849 -19.08 28.13 -22.24
C GLY A 849 -18.27 28.74 -23.39
N GLY A 850 -18.85 28.72 -24.60
CA GLY A 850 -18.82 29.87 -25.50
C GLY A 850 -17.81 29.86 -26.66
N SER A 851 -18.27 29.39 -27.83
CA SER A 851 -17.56 29.50 -29.11
C SER A 851 -17.46 30.95 -29.64
N LYS A 852 -16.33 31.32 -30.28
CA LYS A 852 -16.33 31.96 -31.63
C LYS A 852 -14.95 32.14 -32.30
N ASN A 853 -15.03 32.21 -33.63
CA ASN A 853 -13.96 32.33 -34.64
C ASN A 853 -12.92 33.45 -34.40
N SER A 854 -11.73 33.24 -34.98
CA SER A 854 -11.00 34.28 -35.72
C SER A 854 -10.55 33.73 -37.08
N GLU A 855 -10.21 34.60 -38.03
CA GLU A 855 -10.24 34.28 -39.46
C GLU A 855 -8.89 33.85 -40.06
N ARG A 856 -8.96 33.26 -41.26
CA ARG A 856 -7.82 32.99 -42.14
C ARG A 856 -7.06 34.29 -42.45
N ASN A 857 -5.74 34.21 -42.56
CA ASN A 857 -5.01 35.06 -43.50
C ASN A 857 -3.89 34.24 -44.17
N GLY A 858 -3.65 34.47 -45.46
CA GLY A 858 -2.82 33.60 -46.30
C GLY A 858 -1.40 34.13 -46.53
N GLY A 859 -0.43 33.24 -46.54
CA GLY A 859 0.93 33.46 -47.03
C GLY A 859 1.40 32.19 -47.74
N ASN A 860 1.91 32.31 -48.98
CA ASN A 860 2.19 31.17 -49.85
C ASN A 860 3.70 30.85 -49.87
N GLY A 861 4.09 29.58 -49.76
CA GLY A 861 5.50 29.20 -49.70
C GLY A 861 5.77 27.68 -49.73
N SER A 862 6.27 27.20 -50.88
CA SER A 862 7.09 25.99 -51.09
C SER A 862 6.80 24.72 -50.28
N ASN A 863 6.06 23.82 -50.93
CA ASN A 863 6.08 22.36 -50.83
C ASN A 863 7.30 21.71 -50.14
N GLU A 864 7.10 21.13 -48.94
CA GLU A 864 7.93 20.05 -48.38
C GLU A 864 7.02 18.85 -48.03
N LEU A 865 7.54 17.63 -48.21
CA LEU A 865 6.77 16.40 -48.02
C LEU A 865 6.60 16.10 -46.52
N VAL A 866 5.37 16.17 -46.03
CA VAL A 866 5.03 15.92 -44.62
C VAL A 866 4.96 14.42 -44.34
N PRO A 867 5.75 13.85 -43.40
CA PRO A 867 5.57 12.48 -42.94
C PRO A 867 4.19 12.29 -42.28
N ALA A 868 3.53 11.15 -42.54
CA ALA A 868 2.14 10.93 -42.16
C ALA A 868 1.89 11.01 -40.64
N GLU A 869 0.66 11.36 -40.24
CA GLU A 869 0.27 11.61 -38.83
C GLU A 869 0.11 10.33 -37.96
N VAL A 870 0.94 9.32 -38.18
CA VAL A 870 0.95 8.08 -37.39
C VAL A 870 1.83 8.27 -36.16
N GLY A 871 1.21 8.32 -34.96
CA GLY A 871 1.92 8.43 -33.68
C GLY A 871 1.21 9.29 -32.63
N LYS A 872 0.34 10.22 -33.06
CA LYS A 872 -0.50 11.01 -32.14
C LYS A 872 -1.74 10.19 -31.75
N GLY A 873 -2.01 10.04 -30.46
CA GLY A 873 -3.33 9.56 -30.00
C GLY A 873 -4.46 10.50 -30.44
N LEU A 874 -5.69 9.98 -30.59
CA LEU A 874 -6.89 10.49 -31.32
C LEU A 874 -7.22 12.01 -31.32
N ASN A 875 -6.67 12.80 -30.41
CA ASN A 875 -6.84 14.26 -30.34
C ASN A 875 -5.51 15.03 -30.56
N GLY A 876 -4.57 14.46 -31.31
CA GLY A 876 -3.26 15.05 -31.61
C GLY A 876 -2.26 15.09 -30.43
N ARG A 877 -2.62 14.52 -29.27
CA ARG A 877 -1.98 14.81 -27.96
C ARG A 877 -1.86 13.61 -26.99
N GLY A 878 -2.08 12.38 -27.46
CA GLY A 878 -1.90 11.17 -26.64
C GLY A 878 -0.45 10.67 -26.59
N LYS A 879 -0.07 9.97 -25.51
CA LYS A 879 1.22 9.25 -25.40
C LYS A 879 1.25 8.03 -26.33
N ALA A 880 2.45 7.55 -26.65
CA ALA A 880 2.65 6.29 -27.36
C ALA A 880 2.07 5.11 -26.55
N LEU A 881 1.17 4.33 -27.16
CA LEU A 881 0.80 3.03 -26.62
C LEU A 881 1.93 2.04 -26.96
N LEU A 882 2.65 1.61 -25.91
CA LEU A 882 3.68 0.58 -25.97
C LEU A 882 3.15 -0.71 -25.35
N SER A 883 3.35 -1.84 -26.05
CA SER A 883 3.04 -3.18 -25.54
C SER A 883 4.20 -3.80 -24.74
N THR A 884 5.27 -3.05 -24.46
CA THR A 884 6.35 -3.44 -23.52
C THR A 884 5.80 -3.78 -22.14
N TYR A 885 6.55 -4.57 -21.36
CA TYR A 885 6.26 -4.68 -19.93
C TYR A 885 6.84 -3.44 -19.25
N GLU A 886 6.01 -2.70 -18.53
CA GLU A 886 6.38 -1.41 -17.93
C GLU A 886 6.28 -1.44 -16.40
N PRO A 887 7.36 -1.82 -15.68
CA PRO A 887 7.34 -2.01 -14.24
C PRO A 887 7.00 -0.73 -13.46
N ASP A 888 6.16 -0.83 -12.42
CA ASP A 888 5.70 0.29 -11.57
C ASP A 888 4.98 1.43 -12.33
N LYS A 889 4.61 1.22 -13.61
CA LYS A 889 3.76 2.15 -14.38
C LYS A 889 2.30 1.67 -14.40
N ARG A 890 1.39 2.65 -14.48
CA ARG A 890 0.02 2.48 -14.98
C ARG A 890 0.05 2.80 -16.47
N CYS A 891 -0.44 1.89 -17.31
CA CYS A 891 -0.35 2.03 -18.76
C CYS A 891 -1.74 1.98 -19.39
N GLU A 892 -1.95 2.74 -20.46
CA GLU A 892 -3.19 2.71 -21.24
C GLU A 892 -3.21 1.56 -22.27
N SER A 893 -2.05 0.96 -22.56
CA SER A 893 -1.95 -0.29 -23.33
C SER A 893 -2.46 -1.51 -22.57
N TRP A 894 -2.67 -1.42 -21.25
CA TRP A 894 -3.33 -2.43 -20.41
C TRP A 894 -4.59 -1.81 -19.81
N LEU A 895 -5.77 -2.22 -20.25
CA LEU A 895 -7.06 -1.79 -19.72
C LEU A 895 -7.65 -2.91 -18.85
N LYS A 896 -8.58 -2.55 -17.96
CA LYS A 896 -9.45 -3.52 -17.29
C LYS A 896 -10.89 -3.03 -17.29
N VAL A 897 -11.78 -3.92 -17.68
CA VAL A 897 -13.23 -3.73 -17.72
C VAL A 897 -13.83 -4.70 -16.70
N LYS A 898 -14.74 -4.22 -15.87
CA LYS A 898 -15.30 -4.97 -14.74
C LYS A 898 -16.80 -4.73 -14.59
N LYS A 899 -17.53 -5.71 -14.06
CA LYS A 899 -18.94 -5.55 -13.70
C LYS A 899 -19.19 -4.31 -12.81
N ASP A 900 -18.36 -4.09 -11.78
CA ASP A 900 -18.51 -2.92 -10.87
C ASP A 900 -18.13 -1.56 -11.49
N TYR A 901 -17.48 -1.55 -12.68
CA TYR A 901 -17.10 -0.33 -13.40
C TYR A 901 -17.97 -0.03 -14.62
N VAL A 902 -18.73 -0.99 -15.14
CA VAL A 902 -19.62 -0.76 -16.28
C VAL A 902 -20.94 -0.16 -15.81
N ASP A 903 -21.24 1.03 -16.32
CA ASP A 903 -22.45 1.76 -15.95
C ASP A 903 -23.70 1.05 -16.50
N GLY A 904 -24.61 0.70 -15.59
CA GLY A 904 -25.81 -0.09 -15.86
C GLY A 904 -25.69 -1.60 -15.57
N LEU A 905 -24.46 -2.13 -15.38
CA LEU A 905 -24.21 -3.57 -15.24
C LEU A 905 -23.81 -4.02 -13.82
N GLY A 906 -23.28 -3.13 -12.99
CA GLY A 906 -22.91 -3.45 -11.60
C GLY A 906 -24.06 -3.30 -10.61
N ASP A 907 -24.29 -4.33 -9.79
CA ASP A 907 -25.39 -4.38 -8.82
C ASP A 907 -25.29 -3.26 -7.77
N SER A 908 -26.41 -2.59 -7.49
CA SER A 908 -26.48 -1.43 -6.61
C SER A 908 -27.48 -1.62 -5.47
N LEU A 909 -27.08 -1.21 -4.27
CA LEU A 909 -27.91 -1.20 -3.07
C LEU A 909 -28.18 0.24 -2.64
N ASP A 910 -29.43 0.52 -2.28
CA ASP A 910 -29.90 1.81 -1.80
C ASP A 910 -29.88 1.80 -0.27
N LEU A 911 -28.92 2.48 0.36
CA LEU A 911 -28.61 2.35 1.79
C LEU A 911 -28.85 3.63 2.59
N VAL A 912 -29.23 3.49 3.86
CA VAL A 912 -29.48 4.60 4.78
C VAL A 912 -28.21 4.96 5.56
N PRO A 913 -27.74 6.22 5.56
CA PRO A 913 -26.58 6.64 6.36
C PRO A 913 -26.99 6.92 7.81
N ILE A 914 -26.48 6.13 8.74
CA ILE A 914 -26.92 6.14 10.16
C ILE A 914 -25.88 6.72 11.14
N GLY A 915 -24.65 7.00 10.71
CA GLY A 915 -23.63 7.62 11.56
C GLY A 915 -22.25 7.67 10.91
N ALA A 916 -21.26 8.23 11.61
CA ALA A 916 -19.90 8.36 11.09
C ALA A 916 -18.81 8.38 12.16
N TRP A 917 -17.57 8.14 11.73
CA TRP A 917 -16.35 8.39 12.50
C TRP A 917 -15.61 9.63 11.97
N HIS A 918 -14.79 10.26 12.80
CA HIS A 918 -13.80 11.22 12.29
C HIS A 918 -12.75 10.50 11.43
N GLY A 919 -12.37 11.12 10.30
CA GLY A 919 -11.36 10.56 9.43
C GLY A 919 -9.94 10.63 9.96
N MET A 920 -9.00 10.17 9.13
CA MET A 920 -7.57 10.16 9.44
C MET A 920 -6.78 10.80 8.32
N GLY A 921 -5.66 11.46 8.66
CA GLY A 921 -4.82 12.17 7.67
C GLY A 921 -5.60 13.27 6.94
N ARG A 922 -5.64 13.24 5.60
CA ARG A 922 -6.38 14.24 4.78
C ARG A 922 -7.85 14.37 5.18
N LYS A 923 -8.48 13.30 5.69
CA LYS A 923 -9.90 13.29 6.07
C LYS A 923 -10.14 13.60 7.56
N ALA A 924 -9.13 13.98 8.35
CA ALA A 924 -9.29 14.19 9.79
C ALA A 924 -10.38 15.22 10.15
N THR A 925 -10.58 16.23 9.31
CA THR A 925 -11.62 17.24 9.47
C THR A 925 -12.99 16.84 8.92
N TRP A 926 -13.19 15.61 8.43
CA TRP A 926 -14.39 15.16 7.75
C TRP A 926 -14.95 13.85 8.32
N TRP A 927 -16.25 13.65 8.17
CA TRP A 927 -16.93 12.39 8.48
C TRP A 927 -16.54 11.27 7.49
N SER A 928 -15.76 10.28 7.93
CA SER A 928 -15.27 9.16 7.11
C SER A 928 -14.49 8.14 7.98
N PRO A 929 -14.86 6.86 8.08
CA PRO A 929 -15.99 6.20 7.42
C PRO A 929 -17.37 6.70 7.84
N ILE A 930 -18.32 6.45 6.95
CA ILE A 930 -19.75 6.64 7.17
C ILE A 930 -20.37 5.24 7.29
N LEU A 931 -21.18 5.02 8.32
CA LEU A 931 -21.91 3.78 8.59
C LEU A 931 -23.22 3.78 7.81
N LEU A 932 -23.47 2.70 7.09
CA LEU A 932 -24.65 2.53 6.23
C LEU A 932 -25.42 1.28 6.63
N ALA A 933 -26.74 1.36 6.55
CA ALA A 933 -27.68 0.31 6.94
C ALA A 933 -28.68 -0.04 5.83
N LEU A 934 -29.20 -1.26 5.89
CA LEU A 934 -30.43 -1.69 5.22
C LEU A 934 -31.64 -1.29 6.06
N TYR A 935 -32.82 -1.29 5.45
CA TYR A 935 -34.10 -1.21 6.16
C TYR A 935 -34.76 -2.58 6.20
N ASP A 936 -35.08 -3.06 7.39
CA ASP A 936 -35.88 -4.26 7.60
C ASP A 936 -37.38 -3.87 7.69
N PRO A 937 -38.23 -4.29 6.72
CA PRO A 937 -39.65 -3.93 6.72
C PRO A 937 -40.50 -4.75 7.71
N GLU A 938 -39.98 -5.85 8.24
CA GLU A 938 -40.72 -6.73 9.18
C GLU A 938 -40.60 -6.20 10.61
N THR A 939 -39.40 -5.78 11.00
CA THR A 939 -39.11 -5.23 12.33
C THR A 939 -39.12 -3.70 12.38
N GLY A 940 -38.96 -3.02 11.24
CA GLY A 940 -38.74 -1.57 11.14
C GLY A 940 -37.31 -1.12 11.50
N VAL A 941 -36.40 -2.05 11.77
CA VAL A 941 -35.03 -1.78 12.26
C VAL A 941 -34.08 -1.42 11.10
N LEU A 942 -33.12 -0.53 11.37
CA LEU A 942 -32.02 -0.27 10.45
C LEU A 942 -30.80 -1.14 10.81
N GLN A 943 -30.54 -2.17 10.01
CA GLN A 943 -29.44 -3.13 10.22
C GLN A 943 -28.15 -2.66 9.51
N ALA A 944 -27.06 -2.44 10.25
CA ALA A 944 -25.80 -1.97 9.68
C ALA A 944 -25.14 -3.02 8.76
N VAL A 945 -24.83 -2.62 7.53
CA VAL A 945 -24.27 -3.48 6.47
C VAL A 945 -22.83 -3.14 6.10
N CYS A 946 -22.45 -1.85 6.04
CA CYS A 946 -21.11 -1.49 5.56
C CYS A 946 -20.59 -0.14 6.09
N LYS A 947 -19.29 0.08 5.93
CA LYS A 947 -18.63 1.37 6.14
C LYS A 947 -18.08 1.89 4.81
N CYS A 948 -18.60 3.03 4.34
CA CYS A 948 -18.12 3.63 3.09
C CYS A 948 -17.08 4.74 3.35
N ILE A 949 -16.04 4.76 2.50
CA ILE A 949 -14.96 5.76 2.50
C ILE A 949 -14.65 6.33 1.10
N SER A 950 -15.41 5.94 0.07
CA SER A 950 -15.06 6.17 -1.34
C SER A 950 -16.27 6.49 -2.23
N GLY A 951 -16.03 7.15 -3.36
CA GLY A 951 -17.08 7.72 -4.23
C GLY A 951 -17.39 9.21 -3.95
N PHE A 952 -17.16 9.66 -2.71
CA PHE A 952 -17.39 11.04 -2.27
C PHE A 952 -16.34 12.04 -2.81
N THR A 953 -16.79 13.24 -3.18
CA THR A 953 -15.93 14.39 -3.54
C THR A 953 -15.57 15.25 -2.33
N ASP A 954 -14.51 16.07 -2.43
CA ASP A 954 -14.16 17.07 -1.42
C ASP A 954 -15.27 18.12 -1.19
N ALA A 955 -16.19 18.32 -2.14
CA ALA A 955 -17.38 19.15 -1.96
C ALA A 955 -18.45 18.42 -1.13
N PHE A 956 -18.70 17.14 -1.41
CA PHE A 956 -19.63 16.31 -0.65
C PHE A 956 -19.22 16.19 0.83
N TYR A 957 -17.92 16.01 1.11
CA TYR A 957 -17.42 16.01 2.49
C TYR A 957 -17.64 17.34 3.24
N LYS A 958 -17.64 18.48 2.53
CA LYS A 958 -17.96 19.79 3.13
C LYS A 958 -19.47 19.94 3.40
N ASP A 959 -20.32 19.47 2.48
CA ASP A 959 -21.78 19.41 2.69
C ASP A 959 -22.14 18.53 3.89
N LEU A 960 -21.57 17.32 4.00
CA LEU A 960 -21.78 16.43 5.15
C LEU A 960 -21.41 17.07 6.50
N ASN A 961 -20.31 17.83 6.56
CA ASN A 961 -19.92 18.54 7.77
C ASN A 961 -20.90 19.65 8.20
N VAL A 962 -21.62 20.25 7.25
CA VAL A 962 -22.66 21.28 7.53
C VAL A 962 -23.98 20.60 7.86
N ARG A 963 -24.39 19.61 7.06
CA ARG A 963 -25.63 18.85 7.20
C ARG A 963 -25.69 18.03 8.49
N TYR A 964 -24.56 17.45 8.89
CA TYR A 964 -24.39 16.65 10.10
C TYR A 964 -23.36 17.30 11.03
N ALA A 965 -23.53 18.60 11.32
CA ALA A 965 -22.74 19.31 12.32
C ALA A 965 -23.00 18.74 13.73
N GLU A 966 -21.95 18.40 14.49
CA GLU A 966 -22.10 17.76 15.80
C GLU A 966 -22.93 18.64 16.77
N GLY A 967 -24.02 18.08 17.31
CA GLY A 967 -24.94 18.78 18.20
C GLY A 967 -26.14 19.44 17.51
N SER A 968 -26.34 19.21 16.21
CA SER A 968 -27.57 19.55 15.48
C SER A 968 -28.70 18.56 15.73
N GLU A 969 -29.91 18.89 15.25
CA GLU A 969 -31.05 17.95 15.21
C GLU A 969 -30.84 16.73 14.28
N THR A 970 -29.77 16.75 13.47
CA THR A 970 -29.41 15.69 12.52
C THR A 970 -28.22 14.84 12.98
N CYS A 971 -27.46 15.26 14.00
CA CYS A 971 -26.17 14.64 14.34
C CYS A 971 -25.86 14.75 15.85
N VAL A 972 -25.85 13.61 16.55
CA VAL A 972 -25.59 13.53 18.00
C VAL A 972 -24.34 12.70 18.30
N ARG A 973 -23.58 13.09 19.33
CA ARG A 973 -22.39 12.33 19.77
C ARG A 973 -22.80 10.97 20.32
N ALA A 974 -22.39 9.89 19.65
CA ALA A 974 -22.70 8.54 20.06
C ALA A 974 -21.90 8.17 21.34
N ARG A 975 -22.53 7.50 22.30
CA ARG A 975 -21.90 7.07 23.56
C ARG A 975 -22.21 5.61 23.84
N TRP A 976 -21.17 4.80 24.06
CA TRP A 976 -21.28 3.35 24.18
C TRP A 976 -22.38 2.92 25.17
N GLY A 977 -23.38 2.19 24.67
CA GLY A 977 -24.52 1.69 25.45
C GLY A 977 -25.72 2.65 25.58
N GLU A 978 -25.63 3.90 25.09
CA GLU A 978 -26.79 4.80 24.96
C GLU A 978 -27.48 4.57 23.59
N PRO A 979 -28.80 4.32 23.53
CA PRO A 979 -29.52 4.06 22.28
C PRO A 979 -29.59 5.31 21.37
N SER A 980 -30.02 5.10 20.11
CA SER A 980 -30.20 6.19 19.14
C SER A 980 -31.22 7.22 19.63
N ALA A 981 -30.78 8.49 19.72
CA ALA A 981 -31.63 9.60 20.17
C ALA A 981 -32.75 9.99 19.17
N PHE A 982 -32.82 9.34 18.00
CA PHE A 982 -33.75 9.67 16.92
C PHE A 982 -35.04 8.85 16.91
N GLY A 983 -35.22 7.91 17.85
CA GLY A 983 -36.45 7.11 17.95
C GLY A 983 -36.60 6.02 16.88
N ILE A 984 -35.56 5.76 16.09
CA ILE A 984 -35.46 4.64 15.15
C ILE A 984 -34.43 3.66 15.73
N GLU A 985 -34.79 2.38 15.76
CA GLU A 985 -33.93 1.31 16.27
C GLU A 985 -32.81 0.98 15.28
N LEU A 986 -31.58 0.89 15.79
CA LEU A 986 -30.36 0.71 14.99
C LEU A 986 -29.62 -0.53 15.45
N GLU A 987 -29.63 -1.59 14.65
CA GLU A 987 -28.77 -2.74 14.90
C GLU A 987 -27.39 -2.51 14.29
N THR A 988 -26.38 -2.42 15.16
CA THR A 988 -24.99 -2.20 14.72
C THR A 988 -23.98 -3.17 15.33
N GLY A 989 -24.42 -4.10 16.17
CA GLY A 989 -23.56 -5.01 16.92
C GLY A 989 -22.50 -4.25 17.72
N ASN A 990 -21.23 -4.55 17.49
CA ASN A 990 -20.10 -3.88 18.14
C ASN A 990 -19.66 -2.56 17.46
N LEU A 991 -20.36 -2.09 16.41
CA LEU A 991 -19.93 -0.95 15.60
C LEU A 991 -20.42 0.39 16.15
N TRP A 992 -19.68 0.96 17.10
CA TRP A 992 -19.97 2.28 17.64
C TRP A 992 -19.33 3.41 16.81
N PRO A 993 -20.12 4.30 16.16
CA PRO A 993 -19.60 5.49 15.48
C PRO A 993 -19.10 6.55 16.45
N ASP A 994 -18.48 7.63 15.93
CA ASP A 994 -18.30 8.83 16.75
C ASP A 994 -19.64 9.56 16.93
N VAL A 995 -20.41 9.69 15.86
CA VAL A 995 -21.73 10.35 15.84
C VAL A 995 -22.79 9.46 15.24
N TRP A 996 -23.98 9.45 15.85
CA TRP A 996 -25.20 8.95 15.22
C TRP A 996 -25.76 10.07 14.34
N TRP A 997 -26.22 9.72 13.15
CA TRP A 997 -26.93 10.61 12.25
C TRP A 997 -28.41 10.26 12.24
N LYS A 998 -29.26 11.28 12.09
CA LYS A 998 -30.69 11.08 11.91
C LYS A 998 -30.94 10.35 10.59
N PRO A 999 -31.57 9.16 10.58
CA PRO A 999 -31.92 8.49 9.34
C PRO A 999 -32.95 9.34 8.57
N SER A 1000 -32.54 9.87 7.41
CA SER A 1000 -33.38 10.78 6.61
C SER A 1000 -32.97 10.88 5.13
N GLU A 1001 -32.06 10.02 4.68
CA GLU A 1001 -31.56 9.98 3.29
C GLU A 1001 -31.41 8.52 2.86
N VAL A 1002 -31.44 8.29 1.55
CA VAL A 1002 -31.05 7.02 0.93
C VAL A 1002 -29.96 7.30 -0.10
N TRP A 1003 -28.88 6.51 -0.10
CA TRP A 1003 -27.74 6.67 -0.99
C TRP A 1003 -27.56 5.41 -1.85
N GLU A 1004 -27.39 5.58 -3.16
CA GLU A 1004 -27.03 4.48 -4.05
C GLU A 1004 -25.55 4.15 -3.86
N LEU A 1005 -25.27 2.90 -3.53
CA LEU A 1005 -23.92 2.33 -3.46
C LEU A 1005 -23.78 1.14 -4.40
N ARG A 1006 -22.58 0.99 -4.99
CA ARG A 1006 -22.13 -0.26 -5.62
C ARG A 1006 -21.01 -0.89 -4.80
N GLY A 1007 -20.87 -2.21 -4.91
CA GLY A 1007 -19.75 -2.97 -4.41
C GLY A 1007 -19.15 -3.86 -5.51
N ALA A 1008 -18.16 -4.66 -5.15
CA ALA A 1008 -17.72 -5.78 -5.98
C ALA A 1008 -18.53 -7.05 -5.68
N ASP A 1009 -18.70 -7.37 -4.39
CA ASP A 1009 -19.29 -8.63 -3.91
C ASP A 1009 -20.08 -8.41 -2.61
N VAL A 1010 -20.96 -9.35 -2.29
CA VAL A 1010 -21.51 -9.57 -0.94
C VAL A 1010 -20.70 -10.65 -0.23
N THR A 1011 -20.41 -10.46 1.06
CA THR A 1011 -19.51 -11.31 1.85
C THR A 1011 -20.04 -11.54 3.26
N ILE A 1012 -19.84 -12.73 3.84
CA ILE A 1012 -20.15 -12.98 5.25
C ILE A 1012 -19.19 -12.17 6.14
N SER A 1013 -19.73 -11.48 7.15
CA SER A 1013 -19.00 -10.60 8.06
C SER A 1013 -19.24 -10.95 9.53
N PRO A 1014 -18.18 -11.03 10.35
CA PRO A 1014 -18.30 -11.15 11.81
C PRO A 1014 -18.54 -9.79 12.52
N ASN A 1015 -18.71 -8.69 11.77
CA ASN A 1015 -18.77 -7.31 12.31
C ASN A 1015 -20.07 -6.57 12.01
N TYR A 1016 -20.91 -7.05 11.11
CA TYR A 1016 -22.13 -6.38 10.64
C TYR A 1016 -23.34 -7.27 10.93
N THR A 1017 -24.50 -6.66 11.21
CA THR A 1017 -25.73 -7.36 11.63
C THR A 1017 -26.71 -7.61 10.48
N ALA A 1018 -26.59 -6.86 9.39
CA ALA A 1018 -27.42 -7.01 8.20
C ALA A 1018 -27.57 -8.47 7.75
N ALA A 1019 -28.81 -8.97 7.71
CA ALA A 1019 -29.14 -10.33 7.26
C ALA A 1019 -28.51 -11.48 8.10
N ILE A 1020 -28.28 -11.26 9.41
CA ILE A 1020 -28.16 -12.36 10.39
C ILE A 1020 -29.39 -13.27 10.28
N GLY A 1021 -29.20 -14.58 10.47
CA GLY A 1021 -30.27 -15.60 10.36
C GLY A 1021 -30.63 -15.98 8.92
N LEU A 1022 -30.61 -15.04 7.97
CA LEU A 1022 -30.99 -15.29 6.57
C LEU A 1022 -29.93 -16.05 5.75
N VAL A 1023 -28.66 -15.99 6.16
CA VAL A 1023 -27.53 -16.71 5.52
C VAL A 1023 -26.65 -17.45 6.54
N SER A 1024 -26.54 -16.92 7.76
CA SER A 1024 -25.76 -17.52 8.85
C SER A 1024 -26.35 -17.09 10.18
N GLU A 1025 -26.56 -18.03 11.09
CA GLU A 1025 -27.16 -17.79 12.42
C GLU A 1025 -26.35 -16.78 13.25
N GLU A 1026 -25.01 -16.88 13.25
CA GLU A 1026 -24.14 -16.02 14.06
C GLU A 1026 -23.61 -14.76 13.35
N ARG A 1027 -23.84 -14.58 12.03
CA ARG A 1027 -23.07 -13.62 11.20
C ARG A 1027 -23.90 -12.97 10.11
N GLY A 1028 -23.83 -11.65 10.03
CA GLY A 1028 -24.45 -10.89 8.95
C GLY A 1028 -23.59 -10.83 7.70
N LEU A 1029 -24.06 -10.05 6.74
CA LEU A 1029 -23.46 -9.81 5.45
C LEU A 1029 -22.85 -8.40 5.36
N SER A 1030 -21.93 -8.22 4.41
CA SER A 1030 -21.32 -6.93 4.12
C SER A 1030 -20.84 -6.82 2.67
N ILE A 1031 -20.73 -5.58 2.19
CA ILE A 1031 -20.36 -5.25 0.82
C ILE A 1031 -18.84 -5.12 0.71
N ARG A 1032 -18.21 -5.84 -0.23
CA ARG A 1032 -16.79 -5.70 -0.58
C ARG A 1032 -16.58 -4.44 -1.42
N PHE A 1033 -15.63 -3.60 -1.02
CA PHE A 1033 -15.27 -2.33 -1.70
C PHE A 1033 -16.43 -1.34 -1.96
N PRO A 1034 -17.23 -0.95 -0.94
CA PRO A 1034 -18.38 -0.06 -1.14
C PRO A 1034 -17.99 1.33 -1.66
N ARG A 1035 -18.71 1.77 -2.69
CA ARG A 1035 -18.57 3.07 -3.36
C ARG A 1035 -19.90 3.80 -3.38
N PHE A 1036 -19.91 5.04 -2.90
CA PHE A 1036 -21.02 5.96 -3.12
C PHE A 1036 -21.13 6.36 -4.59
N MET A 1037 -22.34 6.25 -5.15
CA MET A 1037 -22.66 6.69 -6.52
C MET A 1037 -23.38 8.04 -6.50
N LYS A 1038 -24.52 8.13 -5.81
CA LYS A 1038 -25.35 9.35 -5.69
C LYS A 1038 -26.30 9.28 -4.48
N ARG A 1039 -26.88 10.43 -4.13
CA ARG A 1039 -28.10 10.48 -3.29
C ARG A 1039 -29.31 9.99 -4.09
N ARG A 1040 -30.27 9.39 -3.40
CA ARG A 1040 -31.59 9.01 -3.91
C ARG A 1040 -32.64 9.91 -3.27
N GLU A 1041 -32.73 11.13 -3.79
CA GLU A 1041 -33.76 12.11 -3.39
C GLU A 1041 -35.17 11.67 -3.83
N ASP A 1042 -35.25 10.63 -4.65
CA ASP A 1042 -36.44 9.90 -5.09
C ASP A 1042 -36.90 8.78 -4.13
N LYS A 1043 -36.20 8.53 -3.01
CA LYS A 1043 -36.52 7.43 -2.07
C LYS A 1043 -36.63 7.87 -0.61
N THR A 1044 -37.59 7.29 0.10
CA THR A 1044 -37.69 7.34 1.58
C THR A 1044 -36.90 6.19 2.23
N ILE A 1045 -36.66 6.25 3.54
CA ILE A 1045 -35.84 5.24 4.25
C ILE A 1045 -36.47 3.84 4.20
N GLU A 1046 -37.80 3.76 4.13
CA GLU A 1046 -38.58 2.53 3.99
C GLU A 1046 -38.48 1.91 2.58
N GLN A 1047 -37.93 2.66 1.62
CA GLN A 1047 -37.67 2.24 0.23
C GLN A 1047 -36.18 1.91 0.00
N ALA A 1048 -35.37 1.88 1.05
CA ALA A 1048 -34.01 1.35 1.02
C ALA A 1048 -34.00 -0.16 0.72
N SER A 1049 -32.82 -0.70 0.39
CA SER A 1049 -32.64 -2.14 0.21
C SER A 1049 -32.79 -2.90 1.54
N THR A 1050 -33.34 -4.11 1.46
CA THR A 1050 -33.69 -4.93 2.64
C THR A 1050 -32.69 -6.05 2.92
N PRO A 1051 -32.69 -6.64 4.14
CA PRO A 1051 -31.90 -7.84 4.46
C PRO A 1051 -32.12 -9.00 3.48
N ALA A 1052 -33.37 -9.26 3.09
CA ALA A 1052 -33.72 -10.29 2.12
C ALA A 1052 -33.14 -10.02 0.72
N MET A 1053 -33.09 -8.77 0.26
CA MET A 1053 -32.42 -8.41 -1.00
C MET A 1053 -30.92 -8.71 -0.95
N LEU A 1054 -30.25 -8.40 0.16
CA LEU A 1054 -28.82 -8.67 0.32
C LEU A 1054 -28.52 -10.18 0.42
N ALA A 1055 -29.37 -10.93 1.11
CA ALA A 1055 -29.28 -12.39 1.17
C ALA A 1055 -29.47 -13.02 -0.21
N LYS A 1056 -30.46 -12.56 -0.99
CA LYS A 1056 -30.66 -13.00 -2.38
C LYS A 1056 -29.41 -12.76 -3.24
N MET A 1057 -28.85 -11.54 -3.21
CA MET A 1057 -27.62 -11.22 -3.95
C MET A 1057 -26.45 -12.13 -3.56
N TYR A 1058 -26.31 -12.45 -2.26
CA TYR A 1058 -25.32 -13.40 -1.79
C TYR A 1058 -25.54 -14.81 -2.36
N PHE A 1059 -26.76 -15.36 -2.32
CA PHE A 1059 -27.04 -16.69 -2.87
C PHE A 1059 -26.84 -16.75 -4.40
N GLU A 1060 -27.20 -15.69 -5.13
CA GLU A 1060 -26.94 -15.59 -6.58
C GLU A 1060 -25.45 -15.54 -6.91
N GLN A 1061 -24.65 -14.86 -6.08
CA GLN A 1061 -23.19 -14.87 -6.17
C GLN A 1061 -22.60 -16.28 -5.90
N GLN A 1062 -23.12 -17.01 -4.90
CA GLN A 1062 -22.64 -18.35 -4.49
C GLN A 1062 -23.03 -19.49 -5.44
N LYS A 1063 -23.92 -19.29 -6.42
CA LYS A 1063 -24.15 -20.28 -7.50
C LYS A 1063 -22.80 -20.63 -8.15
N ALA A 1064 -22.50 -21.92 -8.30
CA ALA A 1064 -21.21 -22.37 -8.85
C ALA A 1064 -20.95 -21.81 -10.27
N ALA A 1065 -19.67 -21.71 -10.64
CA ALA A 1065 -19.27 -21.55 -12.04
C ALA A 1065 -19.56 -22.84 -12.84
N PRO A 1066 -19.63 -22.79 -14.18
CA PRO A 1066 -19.61 -23.99 -15.03
C PRO A 1066 -18.38 -24.86 -14.78
N ALA A 1067 -18.44 -26.16 -15.09
CA ALA A 1067 -17.23 -26.98 -15.10
C ALA A 1067 -16.35 -26.67 -16.34
N PRO A 1068 -15.02 -26.80 -16.26
CA PRO A 1068 -14.15 -26.55 -17.40
C PRO A 1068 -14.46 -27.51 -18.56
N GLY A 1069 -14.93 -26.97 -19.69
CA GLY A 1069 -15.24 -27.72 -20.91
C GLY A 1069 -16.73 -27.86 -21.25
N GLU A 1070 -17.65 -27.48 -20.35
CA GLU A 1070 -19.11 -27.58 -20.59
C GLU A 1070 -19.68 -26.46 -21.49
N GLY A 1071 -18.85 -25.58 -22.05
CA GLY A 1071 -19.26 -24.31 -22.66
C GLY A 1071 -18.89 -24.11 -24.14
N GLU A 1072 -18.56 -25.17 -24.87
CA GLU A 1072 -18.17 -25.11 -26.30
C GLU A 1072 -19.23 -25.70 -27.25
N GLY A 1073 -20.41 -26.04 -26.74
CA GLY A 1073 -21.55 -26.56 -27.52
C GLY A 1073 -22.80 -25.69 -27.46
N GLU A 1074 -23.62 -25.76 -28.52
CA GLU A 1074 -25.05 -25.38 -28.56
C GLU A 1074 -25.39 -23.91 -28.27
N GLY A 1075 -24.85 -23.00 -29.10
CA GLY A 1075 -25.47 -21.70 -29.33
C GLY A 1075 -26.67 -21.80 -30.27
N GLU A 1076 -27.82 -22.31 -29.81
CA GLU A 1076 -29.06 -22.27 -30.59
C GLU A 1076 -29.59 -20.83 -30.71
N GLY A 1077 -29.75 -20.35 -31.95
CA GLY A 1077 -30.16 -18.99 -32.23
C GLY A 1077 -31.68 -18.81 -32.34
N GLU A 1078 -32.33 -18.36 -31.26
CA GLU A 1078 -33.72 -17.88 -31.32
C GLU A 1078 -33.80 -16.55 -32.09
N GLY A 1079 -34.12 -16.63 -33.38
CA GLY A 1079 -34.33 -15.45 -34.24
C GLY A 1079 -35.74 -14.87 -34.08
N GLU A 1080 -35.87 -13.72 -33.43
CA GLU A 1080 -37.14 -12.99 -33.34
C GLU A 1080 -37.61 -12.50 -34.73
N GLY A 1081 -38.70 -13.09 -35.25
CA GLY A 1081 -39.36 -12.66 -36.48
C GLY A 1081 -40.68 -11.93 -36.21
N GLU A 1082 -40.73 -10.61 -36.44
CA GLU A 1082 -41.99 -9.84 -36.40
C GLU A 1082 -42.97 -10.30 -37.51
N GLY A 1083 -44.22 -10.66 -37.16
CA GLY A 1083 -45.13 -11.25 -38.16
C GLY A 1083 -46.63 -11.29 -37.80
N LYS A 1084 -47.27 -10.12 -37.71
CA LYS A 1084 -48.74 -9.87 -37.60
C LYS A 1084 -49.65 -10.98 -38.16
N GLY A 1085 -50.66 -11.39 -37.38
CA GLY A 1085 -51.84 -12.10 -37.88
C GLY A 1085 -52.92 -12.25 -36.80
N ALA A 1086 -54.19 -12.12 -37.18
CA ALA A 1086 -55.34 -12.54 -36.38
C ALA A 1086 -56.03 -13.71 -37.11
N ASP A 1087 -56.74 -14.57 -36.38
CA ASP A 1087 -58.19 -14.74 -36.54
C ASP A 1087 -58.75 -15.80 -35.57
N GLU A 1088 -60.05 -16.10 -35.70
CA GLU A 1088 -60.94 -16.66 -34.68
C GLU A 1088 -61.04 -18.21 -34.63
N MET A 1089 -61.55 -18.71 -33.50
CA MET A 1089 -62.33 -19.96 -33.34
C MET A 1089 -61.66 -21.33 -33.63
N GLY A 1090 -62.24 -22.41 -33.07
CA GLY A 1090 -61.94 -23.78 -33.55
C GLY A 1090 -61.87 -24.93 -32.54
N ASP A 1091 -62.83 -25.01 -31.62
CA ASP A 1091 -63.47 -26.17 -30.95
C ASP A 1091 -62.99 -27.66 -31.17
N SER A 1092 -63.51 -28.55 -30.33
CA SER A 1092 -63.64 -30.03 -30.45
C SER A 1092 -62.44 -31.00 -30.19
N ASP A 1093 -62.53 -31.66 -29.03
CA ASP A 1093 -62.71 -33.12 -28.84
C ASP A 1093 -61.58 -34.18 -28.98
N GLU A 1094 -61.48 -35.00 -27.91
CA GLU A 1094 -61.49 -36.49 -27.82
C GLU A 1094 -60.48 -37.38 -28.62
N GLU A 1095 -60.00 -38.54 -28.13
CA GLU A 1095 -60.11 -39.25 -26.83
C GLU A 1095 -58.91 -40.23 -26.61
N ALA A 1096 -58.89 -40.90 -25.44
CA ALA A 1096 -58.32 -42.24 -25.16
C ALA A 1096 -56.78 -42.46 -25.13
N GLY A 1097 -56.30 -43.06 -24.02
CA GLY A 1097 -54.88 -43.46 -23.86
C GLY A 1097 -54.44 -43.82 -22.43
N ARG A 1098 -55.22 -44.61 -21.68
CA ARG A 1098 -55.04 -44.81 -20.22
C ARG A 1098 -53.91 -45.78 -19.81
N LYS A 1099 -53.20 -45.40 -18.71
CA LYS A 1099 -52.54 -46.25 -17.69
C LYS A 1099 -51.19 -46.92 -18.08
N LEU A 1100 -50.28 -47.30 -17.15
CA LEU A 1100 -50.40 -47.48 -15.68
C LEU A 1100 -49.05 -47.25 -14.91
N GLU A 1101 -49.09 -46.55 -13.76
CA GLU A 1101 -48.23 -46.66 -12.54
C GLU A 1101 -46.66 -46.60 -12.64
N SER A 1102 -45.87 -46.32 -11.58
CA SER A 1102 -46.13 -46.38 -10.12
C SER A 1102 -45.42 -45.31 -9.24
N THR A 1103 -46.16 -44.81 -8.24
CA THR A 1103 -45.71 -44.38 -6.88
C THR A 1103 -44.56 -43.36 -6.67
N LYS A 1104 -44.95 -42.16 -6.22
CA LYS A 1104 -44.30 -41.48 -5.06
C LYS A 1104 -44.92 -41.98 -3.75
N PRO A 1105 -44.24 -41.90 -2.59
CA PRO A 1105 -44.86 -41.58 -1.31
C PRO A 1105 -45.00 -40.06 -1.12
N ALA A 1106 -46.01 -39.63 -0.38
CA ALA A 1106 -46.15 -38.25 0.09
C ALA A 1106 -46.55 -38.26 1.57
N ILE A 1107 -46.03 -37.30 2.33
CA ILE A 1107 -46.57 -36.86 3.62
C ILE A 1107 -46.44 -35.33 3.61
N ASP A 1108 -47.56 -34.65 3.74
CA ASP A 1108 -47.63 -33.22 3.99
C ASP A 1108 -47.40 -32.94 5.47
N ASP A 1109 -46.95 -31.73 5.81
CA ASP A 1109 -47.50 -31.01 6.97
C ASP A 1109 -47.36 -29.51 6.70
N GLU A 1110 -48.46 -28.79 6.93
CA GLU A 1110 -48.51 -27.32 6.87
C GLU A 1110 -47.84 -26.73 8.11
N PHE A 1111 -47.28 -25.51 8.03
CA PHE A 1111 -47.63 -24.44 8.98
C PHE A 1111 -47.13 -23.07 8.51
N GLU A 1112 -47.94 -22.03 8.77
CA GLU A 1112 -47.61 -20.63 8.51
C GLU A 1112 -46.63 -20.10 9.58
N PHE A 1113 -45.45 -19.61 9.17
CA PHE A 1113 -45.16 -18.17 9.06
C PHE A 1113 -43.75 -17.92 8.50
#